data_AF-A0A365TTH5-F1
#
_entry.id   AF-A0A365TTH5-F1
#
_cell.length_a   1.000
_cell.length_b   1.000
_cell.length_c   1.000
_cell.angle_alpha   90.00
_cell.angle_beta   90.00
_cell.angle_gamma   90.00
#
_symmetry.space_group_name_H-M   'P 1'
#
loop_
_entity.id
_entity.type
_entity.pdbx_description
1 polymer ?
#
loop_
_entity_poly.entity_id
_entity_poly.type
_entity_poly.pdbx_seq_one_letter_code
_entity_poly.pdbx_strand_id
1 'polypeptide(L)'
;MPDYPRGVNRHTIVMLSQGARVQEGKMASSTNGGAQSVRNVTARDLANRSDLFEHGEITALQDENSFILRLNAMVHARRPTKAKTVSRSLAEAIRADKKQVKPEAELVLFGRWLLLDGRPGAKTTPGTQPNCHEIAKCVAACLIELEWRKRACRYEGKTGRDMSMSSRARISKRNVSKHDLSKCWPRVFGVEKKPAAFDSRLRSMRRFLSDYLRYLDSGGLIEDGKTVTKSPEIQAVLRAISGKADAQPVRQNARPAPVPATPDPFTIPLRYSSPEKRSEYRGVAGRGVGDAVLDYRCASSVPTSQGGKMRADRAGKLELKPANGIRGNYRVAALVDRIAILLRTVHKRDEKPFSKEIETQTGTTVMVRDLTKPDKKDAWGKPLPVPELGKSTGYHFGILIQDPVPDTLTAILTAVRDGPGISGDITIHMIEVAVDFHPATEDPAESVLRREEMVGLLQRHHWSPHSCFMDTDIDNLRHVDARQIFDAPDTSGDVSKVRFLFPDRSSSKPIPDSRIGIEDIRRRILTSRSGEDLHLDSTLAKGGKRAFGHVTVQHKIADQRNREKQTKIVLPDRERRARVEVTLSGHDTLAARDLETIDDLGKVSFRRLTRPFLSFKLASVDPLQYRLDDAQAQMHTRGVHGLELRHRARAFEERAVQHASARQSTPPNDREGLGLTAWPEMNDVVGKALDELTRRWRGFSGC
;
A
#
# COMPACT_ATOMS: atom_id res chain seq x y z
N MET A 1 11.03 46.93 -5.65
CA MET A 1 10.93 47.94 -6.74
C MET A 1 12.07 48.93 -6.56
N PRO A 2 12.79 49.33 -7.61
CA PRO A 2 12.25 49.70 -8.92
C PRO A 2 12.88 49.01 -10.14
N ASP A 3 12.33 49.40 -11.28
CA ASP A 3 12.33 48.86 -12.64
C ASP A 3 13.65 48.87 -13.41
N TYR A 4 13.76 47.94 -14.36
CA TYR A 4 14.66 48.00 -15.52
C TYR A 4 13.83 47.96 -16.82
N PRO A 5 14.05 48.87 -17.79
CA PRO A 5 13.34 48.88 -19.05
C PRO A 5 14.03 48.01 -20.13
N ARG A 6 13.21 47.57 -21.08
CA ARG A 6 13.57 46.80 -22.29
C ARG A 6 14.22 47.70 -23.35
N GLY A 7 15.26 47.18 -24.02
CA GLY A 7 15.81 47.71 -25.26
C GLY A 7 15.71 46.67 -26.40
N VAL A 8 15.33 47.16 -27.58
CA VAL A 8 14.80 46.45 -28.74
C VAL A 8 15.76 46.54 -29.93
N ASN A 9 15.86 45.42 -30.67
CA ASN A 9 16.11 45.21 -32.12
C ASN A 9 17.11 46.04 -32.97
N ARG A 10 17.92 45.25 -33.70
CA ARG A 10 18.13 45.15 -35.17
C ARG A 10 18.80 46.29 -35.97
N HIS A 11 19.80 45.88 -36.75
CA HIS A 11 20.13 46.36 -38.11
C HIS A 11 19.93 45.14 -39.05
N THR A 12 19.17 45.16 -40.15
CA THR A 12 19.23 45.93 -41.43
C THR A 12 20.39 45.44 -42.32
N ILE A 13 20.17 44.46 -43.22
CA ILE A 13 19.75 44.49 -44.66
C ILE A 13 20.90 44.82 -45.64
N VAL A 14 21.15 43.91 -46.61
CA VAL A 14 21.30 44.09 -48.09
C VAL A 14 21.05 42.70 -48.74
N MET A 15 19.93 42.39 -49.44
CA MET A 15 19.62 42.50 -50.91
C MET A 15 20.72 41.85 -51.81
N LEU A 16 20.53 41.09 -52.91
CA LEU A 16 19.45 40.61 -53.77
C LEU A 16 20.06 39.54 -54.71
N SER A 17 19.32 38.50 -55.09
CA SER A 17 19.15 38.10 -56.51
C SER A 17 18.14 36.95 -56.64
N GLN A 18 17.21 37.12 -57.58
CA GLN A 18 16.13 36.21 -57.93
C GLN A 18 16.61 35.01 -58.75
N GLY A 19 15.95 33.86 -58.58
CA GLY A 19 16.03 32.71 -59.47
C GLY A 19 14.89 31.73 -59.14
N ALA A 20 14.00 31.51 -60.10
CA ALA A 20 12.72 30.84 -59.93
C ALA A 20 12.81 29.30 -59.95
N ARG A 21 11.99 28.68 -59.08
CA ARG A 21 11.28 27.38 -59.16
C ARG A 21 11.97 26.17 -59.81
N VAL A 22 12.27 25.17 -58.97
CA VAL A 22 11.72 23.80 -59.10
C VAL A 22 11.33 23.30 -57.70
N GLN A 23 10.07 22.90 -57.54
CA GLN A 23 9.60 22.19 -56.34
C GLN A 23 10.04 20.73 -56.43
N GLU A 24 10.94 20.30 -55.55
CA GLU A 24 11.01 18.91 -55.12
C GLU A 24 11.00 18.85 -53.59
N GLY A 25 9.88 18.38 -53.04
CA GLY A 25 9.75 18.10 -51.63
C GLY A 25 10.43 16.78 -51.29
N LYS A 26 11.54 16.83 -50.54
CA LYS A 26 12.04 15.71 -49.72
C LYS A 26 12.73 16.26 -48.48
N MET A 27 11.94 16.51 -47.43
CA MET A 27 12.44 16.52 -46.06
C MET A 27 11.48 15.76 -45.15
N ALA A 28 11.54 14.44 -45.25
CA ALA A 28 11.16 13.54 -44.17
C ALA A 28 12.21 12.44 -44.06
N SER A 29 12.57 12.08 -42.83
CA SER A 29 13.29 10.85 -42.43
C SER A 29 14.83 10.87 -42.36
N SER A 30 15.40 11.61 -41.40
CA SER A 30 16.72 11.27 -40.82
C SER A 30 16.57 10.47 -39.49
N THR A 31 15.51 10.69 -38.72
CA THR A 31 15.29 10.05 -37.40
C THR A 31 14.79 8.60 -37.43
N ASN A 32 14.20 8.13 -38.54
CA ASN A 32 13.72 6.75 -38.65
C ASN A 32 14.83 5.73 -38.98
N GLY A 33 15.92 6.17 -39.62
CA GLY A 33 16.99 5.29 -40.09
C GLY A 33 17.73 4.58 -38.94
N GLY A 34 18.07 5.32 -37.88
CA GLY A 34 18.77 4.76 -36.72
C GLY A 34 17.93 3.72 -35.95
N ALA A 35 16.64 3.98 -35.77
CA ALA A 35 15.74 3.03 -35.09
C ALA A 35 15.51 1.76 -35.90
N GLN A 36 15.49 1.84 -37.23
CA GLN A 36 15.36 0.68 -38.11
C GLN A 36 16.63 -0.18 -38.10
N SER A 37 17.81 0.46 -38.12
CA SER A 37 19.10 -0.24 -38.05
C SER A 37 19.24 -1.05 -36.74
N VAL A 38 18.93 -0.45 -35.59
CA VAL A 38 18.97 -1.14 -34.28
C VAL A 38 18.02 -2.35 -34.25
N ARG A 39 16.84 -2.23 -34.87
CA ARG A 39 15.87 -3.34 -34.93
C ARG A 39 16.36 -4.49 -35.81
N ASN A 40 17.02 -4.19 -36.93
CA ASN A 40 17.59 -5.22 -37.81
C ASN A 40 18.71 -5.99 -37.12
N VAL A 41 19.61 -5.27 -36.42
CA VAL A 41 20.66 -5.91 -35.59
C VAL A 41 20.02 -6.79 -34.52
N THR A 42 19.00 -6.29 -33.82
CA THR A 42 18.30 -7.07 -32.78
C THR A 42 17.60 -8.32 -33.35
N ALA A 43 16.95 -8.21 -34.52
CA ALA A 43 16.31 -9.35 -35.18
C ALA A 43 17.33 -10.41 -35.60
N ARG A 44 18.49 -10.00 -36.11
CA ARG A 44 19.61 -10.89 -36.45
C ARG A 44 20.15 -11.59 -35.21
N ASP A 45 20.33 -10.85 -34.11
CA ASP A 45 20.78 -11.42 -32.84
C ASP A 45 19.79 -12.44 -32.26
N LEU A 46 18.49 -12.21 -32.43
CA LEU A 46 17.46 -13.16 -32.01
C LEU A 46 17.51 -14.45 -32.85
N ALA A 47 17.61 -14.34 -34.18
CA ALA A 47 17.71 -15.48 -35.08
C ALA A 47 18.97 -16.32 -34.85
N ASN A 48 20.10 -15.68 -34.51
CA ASN A 48 21.33 -16.42 -34.18
C ASN A 48 21.26 -17.21 -32.87
N ARG A 49 20.26 -16.95 -32.01
CA ARG A 49 20.18 -17.50 -30.65
C ARG A 49 19.06 -18.51 -30.46
N SER A 50 18.10 -18.53 -31.37
CA SER A 50 16.85 -19.27 -31.17
C SER A 50 16.16 -19.56 -32.50
N ASP A 51 15.70 -20.80 -32.64
CA ASP A 51 14.95 -21.31 -33.79
C ASP A 51 13.53 -20.73 -33.88
N LEU A 52 13.15 -19.89 -32.92
CA LEU A 52 11.88 -19.15 -32.92
C LEU A 52 11.89 -17.90 -33.80
N PHE A 53 13.04 -17.57 -34.38
CA PHE A 53 13.24 -16.34 -35.12
C PHE A 53 14.04 -16.59 -36.40
N GLU A 54 13.66 -15.88 -37.46
CA GLU A 54 14.44 -15.84 -38.69
C GLU A 54 14.64 -14.37 -39.07
N HIS A 55 15.85 -14.02 -39.50
CA HIS A 55 16.15 -12.66 -39.96
C HIS A 55 15.90 -12.54 -41.47
N GLY A 56 15.06 -11.60 -41.87
CA GLY A 56 14.81 -11.30 -43.27
C GLY A 56 13.58 -10.42 -43.48
N GLU A 57 13.35 -9.99 -44.72
CA GLU A 57 12.14 -9.28 -45.11
C GLU A 57 10.97 -10.25 -45.31
N ILE A 58 9.75 -9.78 -45.00
CA ILE A 58 8.52 -10.53 -45.21
C ILE A 58 8.01 -10.28 -46.64
N THR A 59 8.31 -11.20 -47.56
CA THR A 59 7.87 -11.13 -48.96
C THR A 59 6.63 -11.99 -49.23
N ALA A 60 6.04 -11.87 -50.41
CA ALA A 60 4.90 -12.69 -50.82
C ALA A 60 5.28 -14.10 -51.31
N LEU A 61 6.57 -14.37 -51.55
CA LEU A 61 7.09 -15.59 -52.18
C LEU A 61 7.79 -16.54 -51.19
N GLN A 62 7.79 -16.23 -49.90
CA GLN A 62 8.42 -17.07 -48.88
C GLN A 62 7.50 -18.21 -48.44
N ASP A 63 8.08 -19.31 -47.96
CA ASP A 63 7.31 -20.38 -47.34
C ASP A 63 6.66 -19.91 -46.03
N GLU A 64 5.61 -20.62 -45.63
CA GLU A 64 4.77 -20.23 -44.50
C GLU A 64 5.54 -20.27 -43.17
N ASN A 65 6.51 -21.17 -43.01
CA ASN A 65 7.31 -21.26 -41.78
C ASN A 65 8.27 -20.06 -41.66
N SER A 66 9.02 -19.74 -42.73
CA SER A 66 9.86 -18.55 -42.76
C SER A 66 9.06 -17.25 -42.58
N PHE A 67 7.85 -17.17 -43.14
CA PHE A 67 6.94 -16.05 -42.88
C PHE A 67 6.66 -15.88 -41.37
N ILE A 68 6.33 -16.96 -40.67
CA ILE A 68 6.01 -16.94 -39.24
C ILE A 68 7.24 -16.50 -38.42
N LEU A 69 8.40 -17.10 -38.67
CA LEU A 69 9.63 -16.85 -37.92
C LEU A 69 10.14 -15.41 -38.13
N ARG A 70 10.07 -14.88 -39.36
CA ARG A 70 10.42 -13.48 -39.66
C ARG A 70 9.45 -12.49 -39.03
N LEU A 71 8.15 -12.80 -39.04
CA LEU A 71 7.13 -12.00 -38.37
C LEU A 71 7.35 -11.97 -36.85
N ASN A 72 7.72 -13.10 -36.25
CA ASN A 72 8.04 -13.18 -34.83
C ASN A 72 9.30 -12.36 -34.47
N ALA A 73 10.37 -12.48 -35.27
CA ALA A 73 11.59 -11.69 -35.11
C ALA A 73 11.30 -10.19 -35.16
N MET A 74 10.44 -9.76 -36.10
CA MET A 74 10.03 -8.37 -36.27
C MET A 74 9.30 -7.80 -35.03
N VAL A 75 8.41 -8.59 -34.42
CA VAL A 75 7.68 -8.21 -33.20
C VAL A 75 8.63 -8.11 -32.01
N HIS A 76 9.51 -9.11 -31.83
CA HIS A 76 10.40 -9.19 -30.67
C HIS A 76 11.55 -8.17 -30.71
N ALA A 77 12.08 -7.85 -31.89
CA ALA A 77 13.07 -6.78 -32.07
C ALA A 77 12.55 -5.39 -31.65
N ARG A 78 11.23 -5.23 -31.49
CA ARG A 78 10.60 -3.98 -31.03
C ARG A 78 10.29 -3.98 -29.53
N ARG A 79 10.53 -5.08 -28.80
CA ARG A 79 10.33 -5.21 -27.35
C ARG A 79 11.59 -4.76 -26.57
N PRO A 80 11.45 -4.27 -25.32
CA PRO A 80 12.57 -3.72 -24.55
C PRO A 80 13.31 -4.81 -23.75
N THR A 81 12.84 -6.06 -23.85
CA THR A 81 13.45 -7.22 -23.18
C THR A 81 14.86 -7.42 -23.69
N LYS A 82 15.82 -7.56 -22.77
CA LYS A 82 17.21 -7.87 -23.11
C LYS A 82 17.20 -9.18 -23.91
N ALA A 83 17.71 -9.17 -25.15
CA ALA A 83 17.84 -10.35 -26.03
C ALA A 83 18.67 -11.52 -25.42
N LYS A 84 19.11 -11.39 -24.16
CA LYS A 84 19.96 -12.35 -23.44
C LYS A 84 19.19 -13.54 -22.85
N THR A 85 17.85 -13.53 -22.82
CA THR A 85 17.04 -14.56 -22.13
C THR A 85 15.90 -15.10 -22.99
N VAL A 86 16.17 -15.48 -24.24
CA VAL A 86 15.19 -16.15 -25.11
C VAL A 86 15.43 -17.66 -25.11
N SER A 87 14.35 -18.46 -25.14
CA SER A 87 14.44 -19.92 -25.33
C SER A 87 15.07 -20.27 -26.68
N ARG A 88 15.93 -21.29 -26.74
CA ARG A 88 16.59 -21.72 -27.99
C ARG A 88 15.64 -22.38 -28.97
N SER A 89 14.64 -23.08 -28.46
CA SER A 89 13.66 -23.81 -29.27
C SER A 89 12.23 -23.62 -28.76
N LEU A 90 11.27 -24.09 -29.57
CA LEU A 90 9.85 -24.10 -29.20
C LEU A 90 9.56 -24.96 -27.97
N ALA A 91 10.20 -26.12 -27.87
CA ALA A 91 10.08 -27.03 -26.73
C ALA A 91 10.54 -26.39 -25.41
N GLU A 92 11.61 -25.57 -25.45
CA GLU A 92 12.11 -24.82 -24.28
C GLU A 92 11.21 -23.62 -23.92
N ALA A 93 10.44 -23.11 -24.88
CA ALA A 93 9.53 -21.99 -24.68
C ALA A 93 8.21 -22.43 -24.03
N ILE A 94 7.95 -23.74 -23.91
CA ILE A 94 6.78 -24.29 -23.23
C ILE A 94 7.12 -24.64 -21.79
N ARG A 95 6.38 -24.02 -20.85
CA ARG A 95 6.49 -24.27 -19.41
C ARG A 95 5.59 -25.45 -19.03
N ALA A 96 6.19 -26.61 -18.80
CA ALA A 96 5.47 -27.85 -18.49
C ALA A 96 4.61 -27.74 -17.22
N ASP A 97 5.13 -27.09 -16.18
CA ASP A 97 4.45 -26.86 -14.89
C ASP A 97 3.13 -26.07 -15.05
N LYS A 98 3.10 -25.14 -15.99
CA LYS A 98 1.99 -24.19 -16.18
C LYS A 98 1.14 -24.49 -17.41
N LYS A 99 1.54 -25.47 -18.22
CA LYS A 99 0.96 -25.76 -19.55
C LYS A 99 0.84 -24.49 -20.40
N GLN A 100 1.84 -23.62 -20.32
CA GLN A 100 1.80 -22.26 -20.86
C GLN A 100 3.02 -21.97 -21.73
N VAL A 101 2.80 -21.33 -22.88
CA VAL A 101 3.88 -20.84 -23.75
C VAL A 101 4.44 -19.50 -23.27
N LYS A 102 5.76 -19.31 -23.40
CA LYS A 102 6.43 -18.03 -23.14
C LYS A 102 6.15 -17.02 -24.27
N PRO A 103 6.19 -15.70 -23.98
CA PRO A 103 5.91 -14.65 -24.95
C PRO A 103 6.60 -14.80 -26.32
N GLU A 104 7.86 -15.22 -26.34
CA GLU A 104 8.68 -15.41 -27.54
C GLU A 104 8.19 -16.48 -28.52
N ALA A 105 7.33 -17.39 -28.10
CA ALA A 105 6.84 -18.49 -28.93
C ALA A 105 5.34 -18.39 -29.25
N GLU A 106 4.59 -17.46 -28.63
CA GLU A 106 3.14 -17.41 -28.80
C GLU A 106 2.71 -17.12 -30.25
N LEU A 107 3.38 -16.18 -30.91
CA LEU A 107 3.08 -15.85 -32.31
C LEU A 107 3.49 -16.98 -33.27
N VAL A 108 4.54 -17.74 -32.91
CA VAL A 108 4.96 -18.92 -33.68
C VAL A 108 3.89 -20.00 -33.61
N LEU A 109 3.43 -20.36 -32.41
CA LEU A 109 2.37 -21.37 -32.25
C LEU A 109 1.06 -20.95 -32.91
N PHE A 110 0.64 -19.71 -32.74
CA PHE A 110 -0.55 -19.20 -33.43
C PHE A 110 -0.37 -19.21 -34.96
N GLY A 111 0.82 -18.86 -35.45
CA GLY A 111 1.16 -18.88 -36.87
C GLY A 111 1.10 -20.28 -37.48
N ARG A 112 1.72 -21.28 -36.83
CA ARG A 112 1.68 -22.69 -37.26
C ARG A 112 0.25 -23.21 -37.32
N TRP A 113 -0.53 -22.99 -36.25
CA TRP A 113 -1.95 -23.36 -36.22
C TRP A 113 -2.76 -22.69 -37.34
N LEU A 114 -2.46 -21.42 -37.65
CA LEU A 114 -3.21 -20.64 -38.63
C LEU A 114 -2.88 -20.96 -40.10
N LEU A 115 -1.60 -21.24 -40.39
CA LEU A 115 -1.08 -21.38 -41.75
C LEU A 115 -0.73 -22.82 -42.10
N LEU A 116 0.01 -23.53 -41.24
CA LEU A 116 0.55 -24.86 -41.55
C LEU A 116 -0.41 -26.00 -41.18
N ASP A 117 -1.06 -25.92 -40.00
CA ASP A 117 -1.77 -27.07 -39.44
C ASP A 117 -3.23 -27.20 -39.95
N GLY A 118 -3.67 -26.29 -40.84
CA GLY A 118 -5.04 -26.29 -41.34
C GLY A 118 -6.10 -25.82 -40.33
N ARG A 119 -5.70 -25.23 -39.20
CA ARG A 119 -6.57 -24.71 -38.11
C ARG A 119 -7.46 -25.80 -37.48
N PRO A 120 -6.86 -26.85 -36.88
CA PRO A 120 -7.63 -27.90 -36.22
C PRO A 120 -8.57 -27.31 -35.16
N GLY A 121 -9.80 -27.81 -35.12
CA GLY A 121 -10.86 -27.34 -34.21
C GLY A 121 -11.55 -26.04 -34.63
N ALA A 122 -11.13 -25.37 -35.70
CA ALA A 122 -11.83 -24.20 -36.23
C ALA A 122 -13.05 -24.60 -37.07
N LYS A 123 -14.16 -23.87 -36.90
CA LYS A 123 -15.35 -24.08 -37.73
C LYS A 123 -15.11 -23.50 -39.13
N THR A 124 -15.28 -24.32 -40.17
CA THR A 124 -15.35 -23.82 -41.55
C THR A 124 -16.54 -22.88 -41.67
N THR A 125 -16.33 -21.69 -42.23
CA THR A 125 -17.40 -20.73 -42.47
C THR A 125 -17.61 -20.62 -43.98
N PRO A 126 -18.84 -20.70 -44.49
CA PRO A 126 -19.11 -20.47 -45.92
C PRO A 126 -18.74 -19.03 -46.32
N GLY A 127 -18.25 -18.86 -47.55
CA GLY A 127 -17.86 -17.57 -48.13
C GLY A 127 -16.36 -17.41 -48.40
N THR A 128 -15.96 -16.21 -48.85
CA THR A 128 -14.57 -15.87 -49.19
C THR A 128 -13.66 -16.05 -47.97
N GLN A 129 -12.65 -16.90 -48.11
CA GLN A 129 -11.71 -17.16 -47.02
C GLN A 129 -10.87 -15.92 -46.72
N PRO A 130 -10.71 -15.53 -45.45
CA PRO A 130 -9.83 -14.43 -45.08
C PRO A 130 -8.38 -14.78 -45.43
N ASN A 131 -7.61 -13.78 -45.89
CA ASN A 131 -6.18 -13.92 -46.10
C ASN A 131 -5.46 -14.13 -44.75
N CYS A 132 -5.03 -15.36 -44.45
CA CYS A 132 -4.41 -15.74 -43.19
C CYS A 132 -3.09 -15.01 -42.90
N HIS A 133 -2.28 -14.71 -43.93
CA HIS A 133 -1.05 -13.93 -43.78
C HIS A 133 -1.34 -12.51 -43.27
N GLU A 134 -2.40 -11.88 -43.79
CA GLU A 134 -2.83 -10.56 -43.32
C GLU A 134 -3.39 -10.59 -41.90
N ILE A 135 -4.05 -11.68 -41.49
CA ILE A 135 -4.50 -11.87 -40.10
C ILE A 135 -3.31 -11.99 -39.16
N ALA A 136 -2.32 -12.81 -39.48
CA ALA A 136 -1.10 -12.95 -38.69
C ALA A 136 -0.38 -11.61 -38.51
N LYS A 137 -0.23 -10.82 -39.61
CA LYS A 137 0.32 -9.46 -39.55
C LYS A 137 -0.49 -8.53 -38.63
N CYS A 138 -1.82 -8.63 -38.62
CA CYS A 138 -2.64 -7.84 -37.70
C CYS A 138 -2.48 -8.25 -36.23
N VAL A 139 -2.31 -9.55 -35.94
CA VAL A 139 -2.01 -10.03 -34.57
C VAL A 139 -0.65 -9.48 -34.11
N ALA A 140 0.37 -9.55 -34.98
CA ALA A 140 1.69 -8.97 -34.72
C ALA A 140 1.61 -7.46 -34.43
N ALA A 141 0.85 -6.70 -35.22
CA ALA A 141 0.64 -5.27 -35.00
C ALA A 141 -0.05 -4.97 -33.67
N CYS A 142 -1.03 -5.78 -33.26
CA CYS A 142 -1.67 -5.66 -31.94
C CYS A 142 -0.69 -5.92 -30.79
N LEU A 143 0.18 -6.94 -30.89
CA LEU A 143 1.18 -7.23 -29.87
C LEU A 143 2.14 -6.04 -29.67
N ILE A 144 2.59 -5.43 -30.76
CA ILE A 144 3.46 -4.25 -30.75
C ILE A 144 2.74 -3.05 -30.12
N GLU A 145 1.50 -2.78 -30.52
CA GLU A 145 0.69 -1.67 -30.00
C GLU A 145 0.45 -1.80 -28.48
N LEU A 146 0.14 -3.02 -28.00
CA LEU A 146 -0.01 -3.28 -26.57
C LEU A 146 1.30 -3.04 -25.80
N GLU A 147 2.45 -3.39 -26.36
CA GLU A 147 3.74 -3.12 -25.73
C GLU A 147 4.07 -1.62 -25.70
N TRP A 148 3.75 -0.87 -26.76
CA TRP A 148 3.90 0.59 -26.77
C TRP A 148 3.03 1.27 -25.72
N ARG A 149 1.79 0.84 -25.53
CA ARG A 149 0.92 1.35 -24.46
C ARG A 149 1.52 1.08 -23.08
N LYS A 150 2.04 -0.13 -22.83
CA LYS A 150 2.74 -0.47 -21.58
C LYS A 150 3.96 0.42 -21.34
N ARG A 151 4.67 0.85 -22.37
CA ARG A 151 5.82 1.77 -22.25
C ARG A 151 5.40 3.19 -21.97
N ALA A 152 4.40 3.71 -22.68
CA ALA A 152 3.86 5.05 -22.45
C ALA A 152 3.42 5.23 -20.99
N CYS A 153 2.70 4.25 -20.44
CA CYS A 153 2.30 4.25 -19.02
C CYS A 153 3.49 4.24 -18.04
N ARG A 154 4.63 3.63 -18.41
CA ARG A 154 5.84 3.56 -17.56
C ARG A 154 6.66 4.85 -17.59
N TYR A 155 6.76 5.52 -18.75
CA TYR A 155 7.58 6.72 -18.92
C TYR A 155 6.93 7.96 -18.29
N GLU A 156 5.62 8.12 -18.42
CA GLU A 156 4.89 9.26 -17.85
C GLU A 156 4.82 9.23 -16.31
N GLY A 157 4.95 8.05 -15.68
CA GLY A 157 5.07 7.93 -14.23
C GLY A 157 6.40 8.45 -13.65
N LYS A 158 7.39 8.74 -14.50
CA LYS A 158 8.71 9.27 -14.08
C LYS A 158 8.84 10.79 -14.23
N THR A 159 8.06 11.43 -15.12
CA THR A 159 8.26 12.85 -15.47
C THR A 159 7.45 13.84 -14.62
N GLY A 160 6.77 13.39 -13.57
CA GLY A 160 6.09 14.27 -12.59
C GLY A 160 4.92 15.12 -13.13
N ARG A 161 4.61 15.08 -14.42
CA ARG A 161 3.44 15.79 -14.97
C ARG A 161 2.14 15.17 -14.47
N ASP A 162 1.36 15.97 -13.75
CA ASP A 162 0.00 15.68 -13.29
C ASP A 162 -0.97 15.56 -14.47
N MET A 163 -0.97 14.40 -15.13
CA MET A 163 -2.18 13.92 -15.78
C MET A 163 -2.96 13.08 -14.77
N SER A 164 -4.26 13.30 -14.67
CA SER A 164 -5.11 12.48 -13.80
C SER A 164 -4.93 10.99 -14.14
N MET A 165 -4.84 10.14 -13.12
CA MET A 165 -4.72 8.67 -13.25
C MET A 165 -5.80 8.06 -14.15
N SER A 166 -6.94 8.77 -14.30
CA SER A 166 -8.01 8.41 -15.24
C SER A 166 -7.52 8.38 -16.71
N SER A 167 -6.64 9.29 -17.11
CA SER A 167 -6.10 9.35 -18.47
C SER A 167 -5.12 8.22 -18.77
N ARG A 168 -4.24 7.87 -17.81
CA ARG A 168 -3.28 6.74 -17.96
C ARG A 168 -3.98 5.38 -17.99
N ALA A 169 -4.94 5.16 -17.09
CA ALA A 169 -5.77 3.95 -17.10
C ALA A 169 -6.66 3.87 -18.35
N ARG A 170 -7.19 5.00 -18.84
CA ARG A 170 -7.91 5.04 -20.13
C ARG A 170 -7.01 4.66 -21.30
N ILE A 171 -5.75 5.07 -21.34
CA ILE A 171 -4.83 4.72 -22.45
C ILE A 171 -4.49 3.23 -22.44
N SER A 172 -4.22 2.62 -21.27
CA SER A 172 -3.90 1.19 -21.20
C SER A 172 -5.11 0.26 -21.38
N LYS A 173 -6.32 0.73 -21.01
CA LYS A 173 -7.58 -0.03 -21.10
C LYS A 173 -8.40 0.24 -22.37
N ARG A 174 -8.01 1.22 -23.21
CA ARG A 174 -8.66 1.44 -24.50
C ARG A 174 -8.49 0.19 -25.36
N ASN A 175 -9.54 -0.17 -26.08
CA ASN A 175 -9.48 -1.22 -27.08
C ASN A 175 -8.45 -0.88 -28.15
N VAL A 176 -7.85 -1.89 -28.79
CA VAL A 176 -7.09 -1.68 -30.02
C VAL A 176 -8.09 -1.52 -31.15
N SER A 177 -8.17 -0.31 -31.68
CA SER A 177 -9.09 0.07 -32.75
C SER A 177 -8.45 -0.09 -34.13
N LYS A 178 -9.28 -0.03 -35.18
CA LYS A 178 -8.80 0.06 -36.57
C LYS A 178 -7.90 1.27 -36.84
N HIS A 179 -8.09 2.37 -36.11
CA HIS A 179 -7.25 3.56 -36.22
C HIS A 179 -5.87 3.33 -35.59
N ASP A 180 -5.80 2.59 -34.48
CA ASP A 180 -4.55 2.22 -33.85
C ASP A 180 -3.74 1.30 -34.78
N LEU A 181 -4.40 0.30 -35.37
CA LEU A 181 -3.78 -0.57 -36.37
C LEU A 181 -3.30 0.20 -37.59
N SER A 182 -4.12 1.10 -38.14
CA SER A 182 -3.74 1.95 -39.28
C SER A 182 -2.51 2.81 -38.99
N LYS A 183 -2.38 3.36 -37.77
CA LYS A 183 -1.20 4.13 -37.32
C LYS A 183 0.02 3.25 -37.06
N CYS A 184 -0.18 2.05 -36.52
CA CYS A 184 0.88 1.09 -36.23
C CYS A 184 1.43 0.49 -37.54
N TRP A 185 0.59 0.26 -38.54
CA TRP A 185 0.91 -0.47 -39.77
C TRP A 185 2.15 0.03 -40.52
N PRO A 186 2.28 1.32 -40.89
CA PRO A 186 3.46 1.81 -41.61
C PRO A 186 4.74 1.73 -40.76
N ARG A 187 4.63 1.82 -39.43
CA ARG A 187 5.79 1.70 -38.53
C ARG A 187 6.32 0.26 -38.41
N VAL A 188 5.47 -0.71 -38.67
CA VAL A 188 5.81 -2.14 -38.58
C VAL A 188 6.20 -2.68 -39.95
N PHE A 189 5.38 -2.40 -40.98
CA PHE A 189 5.48 -3.03 -42.30
C PHE A 189 5.90 -2.09 -43.43
N GLY A 190 6.12 -0.80 -43.17
CA GLY A 190 6.57 0.16 -44.19
C GLY A 190 5.53 0.52 -45.26
N VAL A 191 4.28 0.08 -45.11
CA VAL A 191 3.18 0.33 -46.05
C VAL A 191 2.05 1.05 -45.32
N GLU A 192 1.35 1.96 -46.00
CA GLU A 192 0.16 2.60 -45.44
C GLU A 192 -1.10 1.76 -45.67
N LYS A 193 -1.99 1.71 -44.66
CA LYS A 193 -3.33 1.13 -44.81
C LYS A 193 -4.37 2.01 -44.14
N LYS A 194 -5.45 2.31 -44.87
CA LYS A 194 -6.59 3.07 -44.35
C LYS A 194 -7.32 2.27 -43.25
N PRO A 195 -7.92 2.93 -42.24
CA PRO A 195 -8.64 2.25 -41.17
C PRO A 195 -9.72 1.26 -41.65
N ALA A 196 -10.45 1.58 -42.72
CA ALA A 196 -11.49 0.72 -43.31
C ALA A 196 -10.98 -0.66 -43.73
N ALA A 197 -9.69 -0.77 -44.10
CA ALA A 197 -9.09 -2.06 -44.44
C ALA A 197 -9.06 -3.03 -43.24
N PHE A 198 -9.12 -2.54 -42.01
CA PHE A 198 -9.04 -3.39 -40.82
C PHE A 198 -10.39 -3.90 -40.33
N ASP A 199 -11.52 -3.42 -40.87
CA ASP A 199 -12.85 -3.80 -40.39
C ASP A 199 -13.13 -5.31 -40.55
N SER A 200 -12.89 -5.86 -41.74
CA SER A 200 -13.02 -7.31 -41.98
C SER A 200 -11.95 -8.12 -41.26
N ARG A 201 -10.70 -7.63 -41.24
CA ARG A 201 -9.56 -8.30 -40.59
C ARG A 201 -9.76 -8.43 -39.08
N LEU A 202 -10.24 -7.40 -38.40
CA LEU A 202 -10.55 -7.45 -36.96
C LEU A 202 -11.67 -8.45 -36.64
N ARG A 203 -12.68 -8.58 -37.51
CA ARG A 203 -13.72 -9.61 -37.36
C ARG A 203 -13.13 -11.02 -37.48
N SER A 204 -12.31 -11.26 -38.50
CA SER A 204 -11.63 -12.54 -38.69
C SER A 204 -10.64 -12.86 -37.55
N MET A 205 -9.88 -11.88 -37.05
CA MET A 205 -9.00 -12.04 -35.90
C MET A 205 -9.77 -12.48 -34.66
N ARG A 206 -10.88 -11.83 -34.31
CA ARG A 206 -11.68 -12.21 -33.14
C ARG A 206 -12.11 -13.67 -33.22
N ARG A 207 -12.55 -14.12 -34.40
CA ARG A 207 -12.93 -15.53 -34.63
C ARG A 207 -11.72 -16.45 -34.48
N PHE A 208 -10.65 -16.24 -35.24
CA PHE A 208 -9.50 -17.13 -35.27
C PHE A 208 -8.74 -17.20 -33.94
N LEU A 209 -8.58 -16.08 -33.23
CA LEU A 209 -7.96 -16.10 -31.91
C LEU A 209 -8.86 -16.84 -30.89
N SER A 210 -10.19 -16.73 -31.01
CA SER A 210 -11.10 -17.46 -30.14
C SER A 210 -11.07 -18.97 -30.41
N ASP A 211 -11.00 -19.38 -31.67
CA ASP A 211 -10.92 -20.79 -32.05
C ASP A 211 -9.57 -21.40 -31.66
N TYR A 212 -8.47 -20.66 -31.87
CA TYR A 212 -7.13 -21.07 -31.41
C TYR A 212 -7.09 -21.29 -29.91
N LEU A 213 -7.57 -20.33 -29.11
CA LEU A 213 -7.56 -20.46 -27.65
C LEU A 213 -8.45 -21.62 -27.17
N ARG A 214 -9.58 -21.89 -27.85
CA ARG A 214 -10.42 -23.06 -27.55
C ARG A 214 -9.70 -24.38 -27.86
N TYR A 215 -8.94 -24.42 -28.95
CA TYR A 215 -8.12 -25.57 -29.33
C TYR A 215 -6.99 -25.83 -28.33
N LEU A 216 -6.36 -24.77 -27.78
CA LEU A 216 -5.43 -24.91 -26.67
C LEU A 216 -6.12 -25.44 -25.41
N ASP A 217 -7.27 -24.86 -25.04
CA ASP A 217 -8.02 -25.24 -23.84
C ASP A 217 -8.46 -26.71 -23.88
N SER A 218 -8.75 -27.27 -25.07
CA SER A 218 -9.07 -28.68 -25.24
C SER A 218 -7.85 -29.61 -25.18
N GLY A 219 -6.65 -29.06 -24.94
CA GLY A 219 -5.39 -29.82 -24.96
C GLY A 219 -4.99 -30.30 -26.36
N GLY A 220 -5.55 -29.68 -27.41
CA GLY A 220 -5.35 -30.14 -28.78
C GLY A 220 -3.92 -29.92 -29.29
N LEU A 221 -3.18 -28.98 -28.70
CA LEU A 221 -1.80 -28.67 -29.07
C LEU A 221 -0.81 -29.40 -28.15
N ILE A 222 -0.04 -30.31 -28.73
CA ILE A 222 1.05 -31.02 -28.07
C ILE A 222 2.32 -30.76 -28.89
N GLU A 223 3.34 -30.21 -28.24
CA GLU A 223 4.65 -29.99 -28.85
C GLU A 223 5.72 -30.64 -27.97
N ASP A 224 6.53 -31.52 -28.55
CA ASP A 224 7.58 -32.25 -27.83
C ASP A 224 7.06 -32.94 -26.54
N GLY A 225 5.92 -33.63 -26.66
CA GLY A 225 5.25 -34.30 -25.54
C GLY A 225 4.61 -33.38 -24.50
N LYS A 226 4.70 -32.05 -24.65
CA LYS A 226 4.14 -31.07 -23.71
C LYS A 226 2.83 -30.49 -24.24
N THR A 227 1.77 -30.66 -23.48
CA THR A 227 0.47 -30.03 -23.78
C THR A 227 0.50 -28.53 -23.48
N VAL A 228 0.07 -27.71 -24.45
CA VAL A 228 -0.09 -26.27 -24.27
C VAL A 228 -1.57 -25.94 -24.13
N THR A 229 -1.96 -25.40 -22.98
CA THR A 229 -3.34 -24.97 -22.73
C THR A 229 -3.51 -23.46 -22.61
N LYS A 230 -2.42 -22.69 -22.59
CA LYS A 230 -2.49 -21.23 -22.37
C LYS A 230 -1.52 -20.45 -23.24
N SER A 231 -2.03 -19.41 -23.91
CA SER A 231 -1.29 -18.39 -24.68
C SER A 231 -1.68 -16.98 -24.22
N PRO A 232 -1.07 -16.44 -23.15
CA PRO A 232 -1.50 -15.19 -22.53
C PRO A 232 -1.43 -13.93 -23.40
N GLU A 233 -0.42 -13.78 -24.26
CA GLU A 233 -0.32 -12.62 -25.14
C GLU A 233 -1.37 -12.65 -26.24
N ILE A 234 -1.62 -13.82 -26.83
CA ILE A 234 -2.71 -14.01 -27.79
C ILE A 234 -4.07 -13.74 -27.12
N GLN A 235 -4.24 -14.20 -25.88
CA GLN A 235 -5.43 -13.89 -25.08
C GLN A 235 -5.55 -12.37 -24.81
N ALA A 236 -4.45 -11.68 -24.54
CA ALA A 236 -4.44 -10.23 -24.34
C ALA A 236 -4.81 -9.47 -25.63
N VAL A 237 -4.33 -9.93 -26.80
CA VAL A 237 -4.74 -9.38 -28.11
C VAL A 237 -6.24 -9.56 -28.31
N LEU A 238 -6.77 -10.77 -28.09
CA LEU A 238 -8.20 -11.04 -28.25
C LEU A 238 -9.05 -10.13 -27.35
N ARG A 239 -8.67 -9.95 -26.07
CA ARG A 239 -9.34 -9.02 -25.16
C ARG A 239 -9.31 -7.60 -25.68
N ALA A 240 -8.13 -7.13 -26.11
CA ALA A 240 -7.93 -5.77 -26.58
C ALA A 240 -8.74 -5.42 -27.84
N ILE A 241 -8.94 -6.36 -28.77
CA ILE A 241 -9.71 -6.11 -29.99
C ILE A 241 -11.21 -6.40 -29.85
N SER A 242 -11.61 -7.21 -28.87
CA SER A 242 -13.01 -7.63 -28.71
C SER A 242 -13.88 -6.60 -28.02
N GLY A 243 -13.30 -5.57 -27.43
CA GLY A 243 -14.05 -4.51 -26.75
C GLY A 243 -14.77 -4.94 -25.48
N LYS A 244 -14.77 -6.24 -25.18
CA LYS A 244 -15.00 -6.75 -23.84
C LYS A 244 -13.80 -6.32 -23.00
N ALA A 245 -13.92 -5.15 -22.39
CA ALA A 245 -13.33 -4.91 -21.07
C ALA A 245 -13.48 -6.22 -20.30
N ASP A 246 -12.42 -6.67 -19.60
CA ASP A 246 -12.43 -7.85 -18.74
C ASP A 246 -13.86 -8.05 -18.29
N ALA A 247 -14.48 -9.19 -18.66
CA ALA A 247 -15.79 -9.52 -18.17
C ALA A 247 -15.76 -9.13 -16.70
N GLN A 248 -16.52 -8.09 -16.34
CA GLN A 248 -16.75 -7.81 -14.93
C GLN A 248 -17.04 -9.18 -14.36
N PRO A 249 -16.31 -9.60 -13.31
CA PRO A 249 -16.42 -10.95 -12.76
C PRO A 249 -17.91 -11.23 -12.74
N VAL A 250 -18.33 -12.23 -13.52
CA VAL A 250 -19.72 -12.62 -13.83
C VAL A 250 -20.69 -11.57 -13.34
N ARG A 251 -21.23 -10.72 -14.26
CA ARG A 251 -22.42 -9.88 -14.02
C ARG A 251 -23.22 -10.57 -12.94
N GLN A 252 -23.14 -10.08 -11.70
CA GLN A 252 -23.72 -10.77 -10.56
C GLN A 252 -25.12 -11.11 -11.02
N ASN A 253 -25.44 -12.41 -11.11
CA ASN A 253 -26.80 -12.88 -11.27
C ASN A 253 -27.68 -11.93 -10.49
N ALA A 254 -28.69 -11.35 -11.14
CA ALA A 254 -29.55 -10.28 -10.63
C ALA A 254 -29.43 -10.21 -9.11
N ARG A 255 -28.69 -9.20 -8.59
CA ARG A 255 -28.31 -9.12 -7.17
C ARG A 255 -29.51 -9.65 -6.38
N PRO A 256 -29.39 -10.78 -5.65
CA PRO A 256 -30.52 -11.30 -4.91
C PRO A 256 -31.10 -10.14 -4.12
N ALA A 257 -32.43 -10.04 -4.14
CA ALA A 257 -33.13 -8.92 -3.50
C ALA A 257 -32.50 -8.68 -2.12
N PRO A 258 -32.21 -7.43 -1.75
CA PRO A 258 -31.49 -7.11 -0.52
C PRO A 258 -32.19 -7.79 0.66
N VAL A 259 -31.59 -8.85 1.19
CA VAL A 259 -32.11 -9.60 2.32
C VAL A 259 -31.85 -8.76 3.58
N PRO A 260 -32.88 -8.41 4.35
CA PRO A 260 -32.70 -7.77 5.66
C PRO A 260 -31.76 -8.61 6.52
N ALA A 261 -30.86 -7.95 7.26
CA ALA A 261 -29.95 -8.65 8.16
C ALA A 261 -30.72 -9.27 9.34
N THR A 262 -30.37 -10.49 9.72
CA THR A 262 -30.71 -11.07 11.02
C THR A 262 -29.60 -10.65 12.00
N PRO A 263 -29.88 -9.77 12.99
CA PRO A 263 -28.87 -9.20 13.87
C PRO A 263 -28.47 -10.17 14.99
N ASP A 264 -28.08 -11.39 14.62
CA ASP A 264 -27.67 -12.41 15.58
C ASP A 264 -26.32 -12.02 16.24
N PRO A 265 -26.12 -12.35 17.53
CA PRO A 265 -24.82 -12.28 18.15
C PRO A 265 -23.79 -13.14 17.41
N PHE A 266 -22.53 -12.75 17.46
CA PHE A 266 -21.44 -13.53 16.89
C PHE A 266 -20.20 -13.47 17.76
N THR A 267 -19.34 -14.47 17.65
CA THR A 267 -18.14 -14.62 18.46
C THR A 267 -16.89 -14.62 17.58
N ILE A 268 -15.84 -13.94 18.03
CA ILE A 268 -14.53 -13.93 17.37
C ILE A 268 -13.53 -14.68 18.27
N PRO A 269 -12.95 -15.80 17.82
CA PRO A 269 -11.88 -16.45 18.56
C PRO A 269 -10.60 -15.59 18.54
N LEU A 270 -9.94 -15.46 19.69
CA LEU A 270 -8.66 -14.77 19.79
C LEU A 270 -7.52 -15.78 19.75
N ARG A 271 -6.56 -15.53 18.86
CA ARG A 271 -5.51 -16.51 18.52
C ARG A 271 -4.13 -15.93 18.69
N TYR A 272 -3.20 -16.80 19.01
CA TYR A 272 -1.77 -16.52 18.94
C TYR A 272 -1.22 -16.97 17.60
N SER A 273 -0.07 -16.42 17.20
CA SER A 273 0.63 -16.81 15.97
C SER A 273 1.16 -18.25 16.02
N SER A 274 1.42 -18.77 17.23
CA SER A 274 1.82 -20.16 17.46
C SER A 274 1.49 -20.64 18.90
N PRO A 275 1.48 -21.96 19.16
CA PRO A 275 1.33 -22.51 20.51
C PRO A 275 2.44 -22.11 21.49
N GLU A 276 3.67 -21.91 21.01
CA GLU A 276 4.81 -21.47 21.82
C GLU A 276 4.58 -20.03 22.29
N LYS A 277 4.11 -19.16 21.39
CA LYS A 277 3.74 -17.78 21.74
C LYS A 277 2.57 -17.73 22.71
N ARG A 278 1.56 -18.58 22.53
CA ARG A 278 0.49 -18.75 23.52
C ARG A 278 1.06 -19.08 24.90
N SER A 279 1.96 -20.05 24.98
CA SER A 279 2.57 -20.49 26.24
C SER A 279 3.43 -19.39 26.88
N GLU A 280 4.23 -18.66 26.10
CA GLU A 280 5.02 -17.51 26.54
C GLU A 280 4.13 -16.42 27.16
N TYR A 281 3.09 -16.01 26.43
CA TYR A 281 2.23 -14.89 26.81
C TYR A 281 1.28 -15.20 27.96
N ARG A 282 0.86 -16.47 28.08
CA ARG A 282 0.00 -16.94 29.17
C ARG A 282 0.76 -17.27 30.45
N GLY A 283 2.03 -17.67 30.35
CA GLY A 283 2.82 -18.05 31.51
C GLY A 283 2.21 -19.24 32.27
N VAL A 284 2.50 -19.33 33.57
CA VAL A 284 1.99 -20.41 34.42
C VAL A 284 0.48 -20.25 34.66
N ALA A 285 0.01 -19.03 34.86
CA ALA A 285 -1.39 -18.72 35.14
C ALA A 285 -2.37 -19.16 34.04
N GLY A 286 -1.93 -19.23 32.78
CA GLY A 286 -2.81 -19.65 31.69
C GLY A 286 -2.71 -21.13 31.30
N ARG A 287 -2.03 -21.98 32.09
CA ARG A 287 -2.05 -23.44 31.87
C ARG A 287 -3.47 -23.96 32.12
N GLY A 288 -4.02 -24.71 31.17
CA GLY A 288 -5.37 -25.26 31.28
C GLY A 288 -6.51 -24.26 31.05
N VAL A 289 -6.20 -22.97 30.87
CA VAL A 289 -7.20 -21.94 30.55
C VAL A 289 -7.63 -22.08 29.08
N GLY A 290 -8.94 -22.01 28.83
CA GLY A 290 -9.51 -22.04 27.48
C GLY A 290 -9.04 -20.90 26.57
N ASP A 291 -9.46 -20.90 25.32
CA ASP A 291 -9.17 -19.79 24.39
C ASP A 291 -10.06 -18.58 24.72
N ALA A 292 -9.48 -17.39 24.74
CA ALA A 292 -10.26 -16.18 24.88
C ALA A 292 -11.07 -15.91 23.59
N VAL A 293 -12.25 -15.34 23.76
CA VAL A 293 -13.16 -14.99 22.67
C VAL A 293 -13.70 -13.58 22.87
N LEU A 294 -14.14 -12.93 21.78
CA LEU A 294 -14.90 -11.70 21.85
C LEU A 294 -16.33 -11.96 21.38
N ASP A 295 -17.28 -11.74 22.28
CA ASP A 295 -18.69 -11.81 21.93
C ASP A 295 -19.20 -10.46 21.48
N TYR A 296 -19.98 -10.44 20.41
CA TYR A 296 -20.57 -9.24 19.84
C TYR A 296 -22.08 -9.37 19.79
N ARG A 297 -22.76 -8.27 20.12
CA ARG A 297 -24.20 -8.07 19.88
C ARG A 297 -24.37 -7.10 18.71
N CYS A 298 -25.30 -7.43 17.82
CA CYS A 298 -25.73 -6.55 16.75
C CYS A 298 -26.94 -5.75 17.25
N ALA A 299 -26.75 -4.48 17.57
CA ALA A 299 -27.82 -3.63 18.10
C ALA A 299 -28.18 -2.54 17.10
N SER A 300 -29.47 -2.21 16.95
CA SER A 300 -29.86 -1.02 16.19
C SER A 300 -29.23 0.23 16.81
N SER A 301 -28.81 1.17 15.97
CA SER A 301 -28.26 2.45 16.43
C SER A 301 -29.29 3.20 17.27
N VAL A 302 -28.88 3.72 18.44
CA VAL A 302 -29.73 4.49 19.34
C VAL A 302 -29.34 5.98 19.24
N PRO A 303 -30.27 6.94 19.38
CA PRO A 303 -29.92 8.36 19.45
C PRO A 303 -28.91 8.63 20.57
N THR A 304 -27.99 9.57 20.34
CA THR A 304 -26.94 9.91 21.32
C THR A 304 -27.47 10.65 22.55
N SER A 305 -28.71 11.14 22.52
CA SER A 305 -29.40 11.75 23.66
C SER A 305 -30.90 11.44 23.58
N GLN A 306 -31.58 11.40 24.72
CA GLN A 306 -33.01 11.04 24.80
C GLN A 306 -33.94 11.97 24.00
N GLY A 307 -33.53 13.20 23.71
CA GLY A 307 -34.27 14.15 22.85
C GLY A 307 -33.60 14.49 21.51
N GLY A 308 -32.46 13.88 21.18
CA GLY A 308 -31.68 14.22 19.99
C GLY A 308 -32.22 13.56 18.72
N LYS A 309 -32.44 14.35 17.65
CA LYS A 309 -32.70 13.78 16.32
C LYS A 309 -31.51 12.90 15.91
N MET A 310 -31.78 11.63 15.58
CA MET A 310 -30.77 10.74 15.05
C MET A 310 -30.26 11.30 13.72
N ARG A 311 -28.94 11.34 13.54
CA ARG A 311 -28.37 11.77 12.26
C ARG A 311 -28.81 10.80 11.16
N ALA A 312 -29.21 11.35 10.01
CA ALA A 312 -29.71 10.55 8.88
C ALA A 312 -28.71 9.48 8.40
N ASP A 313 -27.39 9.71 8.58
CA ASP A 313 -26.34 8.75 8.24
C ASP A 313 -26.21 7.57 9.22
N ARG A 314 -26.95 7.61 10.35
CA ARG A 314 -27.01 6.55 11.37
C ARG A 314 -28.36 5.85 11.43
N ALA A 315 -29.43 6.52 11.04
CA ALA A 315 -30.79 5.98 11.07
C ALA A 315 -30.88 4.63 10.36
N GLY A 316 -31.43 3.63 11.06
CA GLY A 316 -31.65 2.28 10.54
C GLY A 316 -30.40 1.39 10.45
N LYS A 317 -29.24 1.83 10.94
CA LYS A 317 -28.01 1.01 10.91
C LYS A 317 -27.90 0.10 12.12
N LEU A 318 -27.20 -1.01 11.94
CA LEU A 318 -26.77 -1.90 13.01
C LEU A 318 -25.40 -1.46 13.51
N GLU A 319 -25.19 -1.47 14.82
CA GLU A 319 -23.92 -1.27 15.50
C GLU A 319 -23.41 -2.60 16.05
N LEU A 320 -22.16 -2.95 15.76
CA LEU A 320 -21.51 -4.15 16.30
C LEU A 320 -20.84 -3.79 17.64
N LYS A 321 -21.47 -4.20 18.75
CA LYS A 321 -21.05 -3.87 20.12
C LYS A 321 -20.42 -5.08 20.79
N PRO A 322 -19.19 -5.00 21.30
CA PRO A 322 -18.65 -6.06 22.14
C PRO A 322 -19.50 -6.20 23.40
N ALA A 323 -19.73 -7.43 23.85
CA ALA A 323 -20.48 -7.74 25.06
C ALA A 323 -19.64 -7.52 26.34
N ASN A 324 -18.31 -7.55 26.22
CA ASN A 324 -17.37 -7.35 27.31
C ASN A 324 -17.44 -5.89 27.79
N GLY A 325 -17.92 -5.69 29.01
CA GLY A 325 -17.89 -4.38 29.67
C GLY A 325 -16.45 -3.96 30.00
N ILE A 326 -16.15 -2.68 29.84
CA ILE A 326 -14.84 -2.11 30.18
C ILE A 326 -14.84 -1.63 31.63
N ARG A 327 -15.92 -0.94 32.05
CA ARG A 327 -16.05 -0.43 33.42
C ARG A 327 -16.14 -1.57 34.42
N GLY A 328 -15.40 -1.45 35.52
CA GLY A 328 -15.35 -2.45 36.58
C GLY A 328 -14.45 -3.66 36.27
N ASN A 329 -14.24 -3.99 35.00
CA ASN A 329 -13.44 -5.14 34.61
C ASN A 329 -11.94 -4.85 34.46
N TYR A 330 -11.58 -3.57 34.28
CA TYR A 330 -10.21 -3.13 34.04
C TYR A 330 -9.85 -1.91 34.87
N ARG A 331 -8.62 -1.90 35.41
CA ARG A 331 -7.93 -0.70 35.89
C ARG A 331 -7.17 -0.10 34.70
N VAL A 332 -7.42 1.18 34.42
CA VAL A 332 -6.84 1.87 33.25
C VAL A 332 -5.99 3.04 33.70
N ALA A 333 -4.73 3.07 33.26
CA ALA A 333 -3.76 4.11 33.60
C ALA A 333 -3.07 4.62 32.34
N ALA A 334 -2.86 5.93 32.23
CA ALA A 334 -2.04 6.51 31.19
C ALA A 334 -0.68 6.91 31.76
N LEU A 335 0.39 6.87 30.98
CA LEU A 335 1.72 7.34 31.37
C LEU A 335 2.48 7.91 30.17
N VAL A 336 3.53 8.69 30.44
CA VAL A 336 4.54 9.03 29.42
C VAL A 336 5.55 7.90 29.43
N ASP A 337 5.57 7.08 28.39
CA ASP A 337 6.45 5.90 28.28
C ASP A 337 7.86 6.31 27.87
N ARG A 338 7.96 7.31 26.98
CA ARG A 338 9.24 7.84 26.52
C ARG A 338 9.14 9.33 26.22
N ILE A 339 10.21 10.07 26.50
CA ILE A 339 10.39 11.45 26.03
C ILE A 339 11.80 11.62 25.48
N ALA A 340 11.92 12.31 24.35
CA ALA A 340 13.20 12.78 23.85
C ALA A 340 13.24 14.30 23.90
N ILE A 341 14.22 14.84 24.62
CA ILE A 341 14.47 16.28 24.74
C ILE A 341 15.70 16.67 23.95
N LEU A 342 15.74 17.89 23.45
CA LEU A 342 16.90 18.50 22.81
C LEU A 342 17.36 19.68 23.66
N LEU A 343 18.67 19.74 23.90
CA LEU A 343 19.28 20.81 24.68
C LEU A 343 20.66 21.15 24.16
N ARG A 344 21.14 22.34 24.54
CA ARG A 344 22.53 22.75 24.34
C ARG A 344 23.22 22.83 25.68
N THR A 345 24.48 22.44 25.74
CA THR A 345 25.28 22.56 26.96
C THR A 345 26.24 23.73 26.92
N VAL A 346 26.60 24.25 28.09
CA VAL A 346 27.62 25.31 28.22
C VAL A 346 29.01 24.70 28.03
N HIS A 347 29.24 23.54 28.64
CA HIS A 347 30.51 22.83 28.58
C HIS A 347 30.47 21.67 27.59
N LYS A 348 31.60 21.40 26.95
CA LYS A 348 31.77 20.26 26.05
C LYS A 348 31.79 18.96 26.86
N ARG A 349 31.04 17.97 26.41
CA ARG A 349 31.02 16.62 26.97
C ARG A 349 30.87 15.59 25.86
N ASP A 350 31.37 14.39 26.11
CA ASP A 350 31.07 13.24 25.26
C ASP A 350 29.80 12.53 25.73
N GLU A 351 29.12 11.83 24.82
CA GLU A 351 27.85 11.13 25.06
C GLU A 351 27.92 10.14 26.24
N LYS A 352 28.93 9.26 26.25
CA LYS A 352 29.03 8.17 27.25
C LYS A 352 29.30 8.71 28.66
N PRO A 353 30.30 9.58 28.88
CA PRO A 353 30.48 10.22 30.19
C PRO A 353 29.23 10.97 30.65
N PHE A 354 28.58 11.71 29.75
CA PHE A 354 27.40 12.50 30.10
C PHE A 354 26.21 11.61 30.51
N SER A 355 25.96 10.53 29.77
CA SER A 355 24.95 9.53 30.13
C SER A 355 25.22 8.89 31.50
N LYS A 356 26.49 8.55 31.79
CA LYS A 356 26.90 7.93 33.06
C LYS A 356 26.80 8.92 34.23
N GLU A 357 27.08 10.19 33.99
CA GLU A 357 26.94 11.26 34.98
C GLU A 357 25.48 11.43 35.41
N ILE A 358 24.54 11.51 34.45
CA ILE A 358 23.10 11.55 34.73
C ILE A 358 22.67 10.30 35.53
N GLU A 359 23.07 9.11 35.09
CA GLU A 359 22.75 7.85 35.79
C GLU A 359 23.31 7.80 37.22
N THR A 360 24.53 8.28 37.43
CA THR A 360 25.17 8.31 38.76
C THR A 360 24.43 9.26 39.71
N GLN A 361 24.00 10.43 39.21
CA GLN A 361 23.33 11.44 40.03
C GLN A 361 21.86 11.13 40.29
N THR A 362 21.18 10.48 39.34
CA THR A 362 19.71 10.30 39.37
C THR A 362 19.26 8.87 39.58
N GLY A 363 20.17 7.90 39.48
CA GLY A 363 19.84 6.47 39.40
C GLY A 363 19.09 6.06 38.13
N THR A 364 18.92 6.98 37.16
CA THR A 364 18.13 6.74 35.95
C THR A 364 19.03 6.60 34.72
N THR A 365 18.97 5.45 34.06
CA THR A 365 19.67 5.24 32.78
C THR A 365 18.96 6.01 31.66
N VAL A 366 19.69 6.90 30.99
CA VAL A 366 19.18 7.65 29.82
C VAL A 366 19.99 7.29 28.57
N MET A 367 19.45 7.56 27.38
CA MET A 367 20.23 7.50 26.13
C MET A 367 20.57 8.90 25.66
N VAL A 368 21.86 9.24 25.66
CA VAL A 368 22.38 10.53 25.18
C VAL A 368 22.92 10.41 23.77
N ARG A 369 22.65 11.41 22.92
CA ARG A 369 23.18 11.56 21.57
C ARG A 369 23.74 12.95 21.34
N ASP A 370 24.93 13.02 20.80
CA ASP A 370 25.64 14.22 20.40
C ASP A 370 25.27 14.54 18.95
N LEU A 371 24.38 15.53 18.79
CA LEU A 371 23.83 15.94 17.51
C LEU A 371 24.85 16.71 16.66
N THR A 372 26.02 17.04 17.21
CA THR A 372 27.11 17.66 16.44
C THR A 372 27.84 16.64 15.57
N LYS A 373 27.70 15.34 15.87
CA LYS A 373 28.29 14.26 15.09
C LYS A 373 27.31 13.81 14.00
N PRO A 374 27.75 13.74 12.72
CA PRO A 374 26.89 13.27 11.64
C PRO A 374 26.67 11.76 11.76
N ASP A 375 25.59 11.35 12.41
CA ASP A 375 25.15 9.95 12.43
C ASP A 375 23.84 9.78 11.63
N LYS A 376 23.76 8.68 10.88
CA LYS A 376 22.68 8.40 9.91
C LYS A 376 21.66 7.38 10.41
N LYS A 377 21.86 6.75 11.57
CA LYS A 377 21.17 5.48 11.86
C LYS A 377 20.02 5.57 12.86
N ASP A 378 20.06 6.46 13.85
CA ASP A 378 19.12 6.42 14.97
C ASP A 378 18.20 7.63 15.02
N ALA A 379 16.95 7.42 14.62
CA ALA A 379 15.88 8.41 14.72
C ALA A 379 14.87 7.97 15.78
N TRP A 380 14.63 8.81 16.78
CA TRP A 380 13.58 8.65 17.80
C TRP A 380 12.25 9.22 17.25
N GLY A 381 11.72 8.57 16.22
CA GLY A 381 10.63 9.13 15.41
C GLY A 381 11.18 9.87 14.18
N LYS A 382 10.72 11.09 13.92
CA LYS A 382 11.29 11.96 12.89
C LYS A 382 12.82 12.12 13.09
N PRO A 383 13.59 12.28 12.00
CA PRO A 383 15.02 12.57 12.10
C PRO A 383 15.30 13.73 13.04
N LEU A 384 16.34 13.59 13.87
CA LEU A 384 16.78 14.66 14.76
C LEU A 384 17.26 15.86 13.92
N PRO A 385 17.00 17.10 14.37
CA PRO A 385 17.43 18.28 13.64
C PRO A 385 18.96 18.37 13.59
N VAL A 386 19.48 18.89 12.47
CA VAL A 386 20.92 19.18 12.34
C VAL A 386 21.17 20.55 12.99
N PRO A 387 22.03 20.64 14.02
CA PRO A 387 22.28 21.89 14.71
C PRO A 387 23.04 22.90 13.83
N GLU A 388 22.77 24.19 14.02
CA GLU A 388 23.52 25.28 13.37
C GLU A 388 24.87 25.50 14.07
N LEU A 389 25.90 24.76 13.65
CA LEU A 389 27.22 24.75 14.30
C LEU A 389 27.99 26.07 14.20
N GLY A 390 27.63 26.97 13.29
CA GLY A 390 28.40 28.19 12.98
C GLY A 390 28.40 29.27 14.06
N LYS A 391 27.59 29.15 15.12
CA LYS A 391 27.41 30.20 16.15
C LYS A 391 27.52 29.72 17.60
N SER A 392 27.71 28.43 17.87
CA SER A 392 27.66 27.88 19.23
C SER A 392 29.04 27.51 19.80
N THR A 393 29.33 27.94 21.02
CA THR A 393 30.51 27.50 21.80
C THR A 393 30.31 26.13 22.48
N GLY A 394 29.06 25.63 22.54
CA GLY A 394 28.64 24.39 23.19
C GLY A 394 28.25 23.23 22.26
N TYR A 395 27.88 22.09 22.84
CA TYR A 395 27.42 20.89 22.12
C TYR A 395 25.89 20.78 22.16
N HIS A 396 25.32 20.15 21.14
CA HIS A 396 23.88 19.90 21.03
C HIS A 396 23.61 18.43 21.35
N PHE A 397 22.70 18.17 22.28
CA PHE A 397 22.36 16.82 22.68
C PHE A 397 20.88 16.52 22.48
N GLY A 398 20.61 15.28 22.09
CA GLY A 398 19.33 14.62 22.31
C GLY A 398 19.44 13.69 23.51
N ILE A 399 18.47 13.72 24.43
CA ILE A 399 18.39 12.81 25.57
C ILE A 399 17.04 12.09 25.51
N LEU A 400 17.06 10.76 25.37
CA LEU A 400 15.87 9.91 25.44
C LEU A 400 15.76 9.31 26.85
N ILE A 401 14.61 9.53 27.48
CA ILE A 401 14.29 9.13 28.84
C ILE A 401 13.11 8.15 28.77
N GLN A 402 13.20 7.04 29.50
CA GLN A 402 12.14 6.01 29.60
C GLN A 402 11.34 6.18 30.89
N ASP A 403 10.04 5.93 30.81
CA ASP A 403 9.05 6.04 31.88
C ASP A 403 9.20 7.30 32.75
N PRO A 404 9.40 8.50 32.18
CA PRO A 404 9.58 9.70 32.97
C PRO A 404 8.34 10.01 33.82
N VAL A 405 8.60 10.36 35.08
CA VAL A 405 7.66 11.08 35.95
C VAL A 405 8.23 12.48 36.24
N PRO A 406 7.41 13.45 36.70
CA PRO A 406 7.87 14.81 36.98
C PRO A 406 9.16 14.86 37.80
N ASP A 407 9.24 14.14 38.92
CA ASP A 407 10.40 14.17 39.82
C ASP A 407 11.67 13.62 39.15
N THR A 408 11.56 12.50 38.42
CA THR A 408 12.69 11.91 37.67
C THR A 408 13.18 12.86 36.58
N LEU A 409 12.26 13.49 35.86
CA LEU A 409 12.63 14.45 34.82
C LEU A 409 13.30 15.68 35.44
N THR A 410 12.77 16.22 36.54
CA THR A 410 13.40 17.32 37.30
C THR A 410 14.82 16.94 37.75
N ALA A 411 15.00 15.76 38.34
CA ALA A 411 16.32 15.29 38.78
C ALA A 411 17.33 15.19 37.61
N ILE A 412 16.89 14.70 36.44
CA ILE A 412 17.72 14.67 35.23
C ILE A 412 18.07 16.09 34.78
N LEU A 413 17.10 17.00 34.72
CA LEU A 413 17.35 18.38 34.30
C LEU A 413 18.31 19.12 35.26
N THR A 414 18.17 18.91 36.57
CA THR A 414 19.12 19.41 37.58
C THR A 414 20.51 18.84 37.38
N ALA A 415 20.63 17.52 37.17
CA ALA A 415 21.93 16.89 36.91
C ALA A 415 22.63 17.45 35.65
N VAL A 416 21.87 17.76 34.60
CA VAL A 416 22.40 18.41 33.39
C VAL A 416 22.81 19.86 33.67
N ARG A 417 22.03 20.59 34.47
CA ARG A 417 22.29 21.98 34.84
C ARG A 417 23.55 22.11 35.70
N ASP A 418 23.70 21.24 36.69
CA ASP A 418 24.81 21.27 37.65
C ASP A 418 26.11 20.68 37.06
N GLY A 419 25.99 19.75 36.10
CA GLY A 419 27.12 19.16 35.39
C GLY A 419 27.59 20.02 34.21
N PRO A 420 27.20 19.69 32.95
CA PRO A 420 27.65 20.44 31.78
C PRO A 420 27.00 21.81 31.55
N GLY A 421 25.99 22.17 32.35
CA GLY A 421 25.21 23.39 32.18
C GLY A 421 24.24 23.32 31.00
N ILE A 422 23.14 24.09 31.06
CA ILE A 422 22.15 24.20 29.98
C ILE A 422 22.23 25.60 29.36
N SER A 423 22.19 25.69 28.03
CA SER A 423 22.26 26.95 27.27
C SER A 423 21.00 27.16 26.41
N GLY A 424 20.14 28.08 26.86
CA GLY A 424 18.84 28.36 26.24
C GLY A 424 17.78 27.30 26.54
N ASP A 425 16.72 27.29 25.73
CA ASP A 425 15.53 26.47 26.03
C ASP A 425 15.74 24.98 25.74
N ILE A 426 15.08 24.15 26.54
CA ILE A 426 14.99 22.70 26.33
C ILE A 426 13.73 22.43 25.55
N THR A 427 13.88 21.86 24.35
CA THR A 427 12.76 21.55 23.46
C THR A 427 12.44 20.07 23.48
N ILE A 428 11.19 19.71 23.17
CA ILE A 428 10.78 18.31 23.07
C ILE A 428 10.82 17.90 21.60
N HIS A 429 11.50 16.79 21.30
CA HIS A 429 11.54 16.18 19.97
C HIS A 429 10.58 15.02 19.81
N MET A 430 10.38 14.25 20.88
CA MET A 430 9.50 13.08 20.86
C MET A 430 8.79 12.94 22.21
N ILE A 431 7.52 12.56 22.17
CA ILE A 431 6.80 12.09 23.34
C ILE A 431 5.99 10.85 22.97
N GLU A 432 6.04 9.84 23.82
CA GLU A 432 5.22 8.64 23.73
C GLU A 432 4.29 8.55 24.93
N VAL A 433 2.98 8.58 24.66
CA VAL A 433 1.95 8.43 25.69
C VAL A 433 1.36 7.03 25.56
N ALA A 434 1.43 6.26 26.63
CA ALA A 434 0.84 4.91 26.70
C ALA A 434 -0.43 4.93 27.55
N VAL A 435 -1.39 4.08 27.21
CA VAL A 435 -2.55 3.74 28.04
C VAL A 435 -2.58 2.24 28.26
N ASP A 436 -2.48 1.86 29.52
CA ASP A 436 -2.40 0.50 30.03
C ASP A 436 -3.73 0.06 30.61
N PHE A 437 -4.12 -1.17 30.28
CA PHE A 437 -5.31 -1.83 30.76
C PHE A 437 -4.91 -3.09 31.53
N HIS A 438 -5.11 -3.05 32.84
CA HIS A 438 -4.88 -4.17 33.74
C HIS A 438 -6.24 -4.81 34.07
N PRO A 439 -6.39 -6.13 33.98
CA PRO A 439 -7.54 -6.82 34.55
C PRO A 439 -7.72 -6.43 36.03
N ALA A 440 -8.96 -6.16 36.43
CA ALA A 440 -9.29 -5.81 37.82
C ALA A 440 -9.49 -7.04 38.73
N THR A 441 -9.49 -8.24 38.15
CA THR A 441 -9.60 -9.51 38.89
C THR A 441 -8.24 -9.93 39.46
N GLU A 442 -8.26 -10.54 40.63
CA GLU A 442 -7.08 -11.13 41.27
C GLU A 442 -6.92 -12.63 40.91
N ASP A 443 -7.94 -13.26 40.29
CA ASP A 443 -7.81 -14.62 39.76
C ASP A 443 -6.84 -14.64 38.57
N PRO A 444 -5.69 -15.36 38.64
CA PRO A 444 -4.72 -15.40 37.57
C PRO A 444 -5.29 -15.94 36.24
N ALA A 445 -6.18 -16.94 36.30
CA ALA A 445 -6.74 -17.55 35.09
C ALA A 445 -7.69 -16.58 34.37
N GLU A 446 -8.62 -15.97 35.10
CA GLU A 446 -9.50 -14.93 34.58
C GLU A 446 -8.72 -13.68 34.12
N SER A 447 -7.67 -13.30 34.83
CA SER A 447 -6.80 -12.17 34.47
C SER A 447 -6.15 -12.38 33.09
N VAL A 448 -5.69 -13.61 32.78
CA VAL A 448 -5.19 -13.96 31.45
C VAL A 448 -6.26 -13.75 30.38
N LEU A 449 -7.48 -14.27 30.58
CA LEU A 449 -8.57 -14.17 29.62
C LEU A 449 -8.98 -12.71 29.37
N ARG A 450 -9.25 -11.93 30.44
CA ARG A 450 -9.62 -10.51 30.33
C ARG A 450 -8.53 -9.70 29.62
N ARG A 451 -7.26 -9.97 29.90
CA ARG A 451 -6.15 -9.29 29.20
C ARG A 451 -6.18 -9.61 27.70
N GLU A 452 -6.36 -10.87 27.32
CA GLU A 452 -6.45 -11.28 25.91
C GLU A 452 -7.65 -10.63 25.21
N GLU A 453 -8.82 -10.61 25.87
CA GLU A 453 -10.01 -9.90 25.40
C GLU A 453 -9.71 -8.43 25.14
N MET A 454 -9.09 -7.72 26.08
CA MET A 454 -8.75 -6.32 25.91
C MET A 454 -7.77 -6.09 24.75
N VAL A 455 -6.74 -6.92 24.59
CA VAL A 455 -5.84 -6.82 23.42
C VAL A 455 -6.66 -6.97 22.13
N GLY A 456 -7.55 -7.96 22.07
CA GLY A 456 -8.43 -8.20 20.93
C GLY A 456 -9.35 -7.01 20.63
N LEU A 457 -9.90 -6.37 21.66
CA LEU A 457 -10.74 -5.18 21.55
C LEU A 457 -9.95 -3.98 21.04
N LEU A 458 -8.77 -3.71 21.60
CA LEU A 458 -7.92 -2.59 21.17
C LEU A 458 -7.48 -2.77 19.71
N GLN A 459 -7.06 -3.97 19.31
CA GLN A 459 -6.67 -4.26 17.92
C GLN A 459 -7.82 -4.02 16.93
N ARG A 460 -9.06 -4.32 17.33
CA ARG A 460 -10.23 -4.26 16.45
C ARG A 460 -10.95 -2.93 16.46
N HIS A 461 -10.91 -2.17 17.55
CA HIS A 461 -11.70 -0.95 17.73
C HIS A 461 -10.89 0.35 17.74
N HIS A 462 -9.56 0.28 17.85
CA HIS A 462 -8.73 1.46 17.67
C HIS A 462 -8.87 2.01 16.24
N TRP A 463 -9.16 3.30 16.12
CA TRP A 463 -9.25 4.02 14.85
C TRP A 463 -8.60 5.41 14.95
N SER A 464 -7.94 5.80 13.87
CA SER A 464 -7.38 7.13 13.69
C SER A 464 -7.52 7.53 12.22
N PRO A 465 -7.74 8.83 11.92
CA PRO A 465 -7.73 9.33 10.54
C PRO A 465 -6.41 8.99 9.84
N HIS A 466 -6.42 8.61 8.56
CA HIS A 466 -5.17 8.28 7.87
C HIS A 466 -4.30 9.52 7.66
N SER A 467 -4.93 10.69 7.55
CA SER A 467 -4.24 11.98 7.46
C SER A 467 -3.30 12.23 8.63
N CYS A 468 -3.56 11.63 9.80
CA CYS A 468 -2.69 11.74 10.97
C CYS A 468 -1.37 10.97 10.82
N PHE A 469 -1.23 10.11 9.81
CA PHE A 469 -0.03 9.30 9.57
C PHE A 469 0.65 9.62 8.24
N MET A 470 0.04 10.48 7.41
CA MET A 470 0.60 10.85 6.10
C MET A 470 1.78 11.81 6.28
N ASP A 471 3.00 11.28 6.16
CA ASP A 471 4.23 12.05 6.21
C ASP A 471 4.96 11.90 4.87
N THR A 472 5.25 13.03 4.22
CA THR A 472 5.91 13.09 2.91
C THR A 472 7.37 12.66 2.98
N ASP A 473 7.95 12.66 4.17
CA ASP A 473 9.38 12.44 4.38
C ASP A 473 9.72 10.96 4.64
N ILE A 474 8.72 10.07 4.64
CA ILE A 474 8.95 8.63 4.87
C ILE A 474 9.39 7.94 3.58
N ASP A 475 10.56 7.27 3.63
CA ASP A 475 11.12 6.46 2.52
C ASP A 475 10.14 5.41 1.96
N ASN A 476 9.36 4.78 2.85
CA ASN A 476 8.33 3.82 2.50
C ASN A 476 6.95 4.31 2.95
N LEU A 477 6.25 4.99 2.04
CA LEU A 477 4.91 5.50 2.27
C LEU A 477 3.94 4.44 2.80
N ARG A 478 4.10 3.15 2.51
CA ARG A 478 3.20 2.11 3.00
C ARG A 478 3.31 1.87 4.51
N HIS A 479 4.39 2.29 5.16
CA HIS A 479 4.51 2.18 6.61
C HIS A 479 3.46 3.02 7.37
N VAL A 480 2.73 3.89 6.69
CA VAL A 480 1.57 4.59 7.27
C VAL A 480 0.38 3.64 7.53
N ASP A 481 0.27 2.55 6.77
CA ASP A 481 -0.85 1.61 6.84
C ASP A 481 -0.78 0.73 8.09
N ALA A 482 -1.94 0.20 8.48
CA ALA A 482 -2.03 -0.74 9.58
C ALA A 482 -1.35 -2.07 9.25
N ARG A 483 -0.55 -2.56 10.19
CA ARG A 483 0.23 -3.79 10.05
C ARG A 483 0.43 -4.49 11.38
N GLN A 484 0.55 -5.80 11.33
CA GLN A 484 0.97 -6.62 12.45
C GLN A 484 2.46 -6.88 12.38
N ILE A 485 3.12 -6.83 13.53
CA ILE A 485 4.54 -7.10 13.71
C ILE A 485 4.66 -8.18 14.78
N PHE A 486 5.24 -9.32 14.44
CA PHE A 486 5.44 -10.44 15.36
C PHE A 486 6.66 -11.26 14.98
N ASP A 487 7.17 -12.04 15.92
CA ASP A 487 8.34 -12.90 15.70
C ASP A 487 7.89 -14.18 15.00
N ALA A 488 8.48 -14.51 13.85
CA ALA A 488 8.14 -15.73 13.12
C ALA A 488 9.12 -16.87 13.51
N PRO A 489 8.64 -18.09 13.78
CA PRO A 489 9.49 -19.19 14.22
C PRO A 489 10.40 -19.79 13.14
N ASP A 490 10.19 -19.45 11.85
CA ASP A 490 10.69 -20.21 10.69
C ASP A 490 11.83 -19.53 9.91
N THR A 491 12.55 -18.60 10.53
CA THR A 491 13.77 -18.04 9.94
C THR A 491 14.89 -18.13 10.96
N SER A 492 16.08 -18.52 10.51
CA SER A 492 17.30 -18.76 11.30
C SER A 492 17.92 -17.49 11.93
N GLY A 493 17.06 -16.59 12.43
CA GLY A 493 17.37 -15.37 13.17
C GLY A 493 16.05 -14.69 13.59
N ASP A 494 16.08 -13.91 14.67
CA ASP A 494 14.97 -13.11 15.22
C ASP A 494 14.49 -11.99 14.27
N VAL A 495 14.06 -12.34 13.06
CA VAL A 495 13.54 -11.39 12.08
C VAL A 495 12.05 -11.22 12.33
N SER A 496 11.68 -10.06 12.87
CA SER A 496 10.27 -9.71 13.03
C SER A 496 9.56 -9.67 11.67
N LYS A 497 8.48 -10.44 11.52
CA LYS A 497 7.65 -10.47 10.34
C LYS A 497 6.66 -9.31 10.37
N VAL A 498 6.64 -8.52 9.30
CA VAL A 498 5.67 -7.44 9.09
C VAL A 498 4.60 -7.92 8.13
N ARG A 499 3.33 -7.82 8.53
CA ARG A 499 2.17 -8.15 7.69
C ARG A 499 1.18 -6.99 7.66
N PHE A 500 0.98 -6.39 6.49
CA PHE A 500 -0.06 -5.39 6.28
C PHE A 500 -1.45 -6.03 6.28
N LEU A 501 -2.45 -5.33 6.84
CA LEU A 501 -3.83 -5.84 6.90
C LEU A 501 -4.44 -6.05 5.50
N PHE A 502 -3.99 -5.26 4.52
CA PHE A 502 -4.28 -5.43 3.10
C PHE A 502 -2.98 -5.79 2.33
N PRO A 503 -2.70 -7.09 2.11
CA PRO A 503 -1.47 -7.54 1.46
C PRO A 503 -1.44 -7.18 -0.03
N ASP A 504 -0.23 -6.94 -0.57
CA ASP A 504 -0.07 -6.66 -1.99
C ASP A 504 -0.22 -7.92 -2.85
N ARG A 505 -0.65 -7.72 -4.10
CA ARG A 505 -0.74 -8.78 -5.11
C ARG A 505 0.54 -8.97 -5.95
N SER A 506 1.62 -8.24 -5.66
CA SER A 506 3.02 -8.32 -6.18
C SER A 506 3.56 -7.03 -6.84
N SER A 507 4.82 -6.69 -6.54
CA SER A 507 5.79 -5.75 -7.16
C SER A 507 5.40 -4.29 -7.49
N SER A 508 4.15 -3.86 -7.31
CA SER A 508 3.80 -2.44 -7.41
C SER A 508 4.51 -1.62 -6.34
N LYS A 509 4.84 -0.37 -6.66
CA LYS A 509 5.36 0.59 -5.67
C LYS A 509 4.46 0.58 -4.42
N PRO A 510 5.05 0.68 -3.21
CA PRO A 510 4.29 0.66 -1.96
C PRO A 510 3.40 1.91 -1.88
N ILE A 511 2.13 1.76 -2.27
CA ILE A 511 1.12 2.82 -2.21
C ILE A 511 0.23 2.57 -0.99
N PRO A 512 0.00 3.60 -0.13
CA PRO A 512 -0.87 3.51 1.04
C PRO A 512 -2.31 3.09 0.72
N ASP A 513 -2.95 2.36 1.63
CA ASP A 513 -4.36 1.98 1.56
C ASP A 513 -5.29 3.21 1.53
N SER A 514 -4.88 4.32 2.14
CA SER A 514 -5.63 5.58 2.14
C SER A 514 -5.80 6.20 0.74
N ARG A 515 -4.99 5.79 -0.26
CA ARG A 515 -5.08 6.27 -1.65
C ARG A 515 -6.17 5.54 -2.44
N ILE A 516 -7.36 5.40 -1.85
CA ILE A 516 -8.54 4.75 -2.43
C ILE A 516 -9.05 5.40 -3.73
N GLY A 517 -8.57 6.59 -4.11
CA GLY A 517 -8.79 7.13 -5.45
C GLY A 517 -8.20 6.26 -6.56
N ILE A 518 -7.23 5.39 -6.24
CA ILE A 518 -6.56 4.48 -7.17
C ILE A 518 -7.32 3.14 -7.23
N GLU A 519 -7.69 2.72 -8.45
CA GLU A 519 -8.49 1.50 -8.68
C GLU A 519 -7.82 0.23 -8.14
N ASP A 520 -6.50 0.09 -8.32
CA ASP A 520 -5.76 -1.08 -7.82
C ASP A 520 -5.81 -1.19 -6.29
N ILE A 521 -5.80 -0.04 -5.60
CA ILE A 521 -5.93 0.02 -4.13
C ILE A 521 -7.35 -0.35 -3.73
N ARG A 522 -8.38 0.18 -4.40
CA ARG A 522 -9.77 -0.24 -4.14
C ARG A 522 -9.96 -1.73 -4.39
N ARG A 523 -9.40 -2.26 -5.47
CA ARG A 523 -9.46 -3.70 -5.78
C ARG A 523 -8.76 -4.55 -4.72
N ARG A 524 -7.62 -4.05 -4.19
CA ARG A 524 -6.91 -4.67 -3.05
C ARG A 524 -7.77 -4.64 -1.78
N ILE A 525 -8.42 -3.53 -1.48
CA ILE A 525 -9.28 -3.37 -0.28
C ILE A 525 -10.57 -4.18 -0.40
N LEU A 526 -11.19 -4.18 -1.57
CA LEU A 526 -12.47 -4.83 -1.88
C LEU A 526 -12.33 -6.30 -2.29
N THR A 527 -11.11 -6.83 -2.35
CA THR A 527 -10.83 -8.25 -2.62
C THR A 527 -11.66 -9.16 -1.70
N SER A 528 -12.06 -10.33 -2.23
CA SER A 528 -12.67 -11.41 -1.45
C SER A 528 -11.64 -12.21 -0.64
N ARG A 529 -10.34 -11.99 -0.87
CA ARG A 529 -9.28 -12.61 -0.06
C ARG A 529 -9.46 -12.19 1.41
N SER A 530 -9.78 -13.18 2.24
CA SER A 530 -9.80 -13.03 3.69
C SER A 530 -8.47 -12.45 4.16
N GLY A 531 -8.53 -11.49 5.09
CA GLY A 531 -7.33 -11.08 5.81
C GLY A 531 -6.82 -12.24 6.65
N GLU A 532 -5.66 -12.05 7.25
CA GLU A 532 -5.16 -12.96 8.28
C GLU A 532 -5.80 -12.61 9.63
N ASP A 533 -5.76 -13.54 10.57
CA ASP A 533 -6.26 -13.32 11.91
C ASP A 533 -5.42 -12.29 12.66
N LEU A 534 -6.08 -11.47 13.49
CA LEU A 534 -5.38 -10.54 14.34
C LEU A 534 -4.79 -11.28 15.55
N HIS A 535 -3.52 -11.70 15.44
CA HIS A 535 -2.82 -12.41 16.52
C HIS A 535 -2.58 -11.56 17.78
N LEU A 536 -2.80 -12.17 18.96
CA LEU A 536 -2.61 -11.55 20.28
C LEU A 536 -1.17 -11.19 20.59
N ASP A 537 -0.20 -12.02 20.19
CA ASP A 537 1.24 -11.77 20.36
C ASP A 537 1.83 -10.77 19.36
N SER A 538 1.02 -10.27 18.43
CA SER A 538 1.45 -9.26 17.48
C SER A 538 1.29 -7.84 18.02
N THR A 539 2.26 -6.98 17.70
CA THR A 539 2.09 -5.54 17.81
C THR A 539 1.34 -5.05 16.57
N LEU A 540 0.14 -4.50 16.76
CA LEU A 540 -0.58 -3.82 15.69
C LEU A 540 -0.11 -2.37 15.62
N ALA A 541 0.57 -2.00 14.53
CA ALA A 541 1.14 -0.68 14.32
C ALA A 541 0.41 0.09 13.21
N LYS A 542 0.29 1.41 13.36
CA LYS A 542 -0.20 2.38 12.37
C LYS A 542 0.75 3.58 12.34
N GLY A 543 1.04 4.14 11.17
CA GLY A 543 2.08 5.16 11.04
C GLY A 543 3.49 4.57 10.90
N GLY A 544 4.39 5.36 10.32
CA GLY A 544 5.79 4.97 10.16
C GLY A 544 6.59 5.15 11.45
N LYS A 545 7.53 4.24 11.74
CA LYS A 545 8.40 4.36 12.94
C LYS A 545 9.22 5.66 12.96
N ARG A 546 9.51 6.22 11.78
CA ARG A 546 10.25 7.48 11.59
C ARG A 546 9.37 8.66 11.16
N ALA A 547 8.06 8.54 11.38
CA ALA A 547 7.09 9.57 11.02
C ALA A 547 6.77 10.46 12.23
N PHE A 548 6.12 11.59 11.99
CA PHE A 548 5.67 12.47 13.09
C PHE A 548 4.62 11.83 14.02
N GLY A 549 3.91 10.79 13.56
CA GLY A 549 2.88 10.10 14.33
C GLY A 549 2.93 8.58 14.12
N HIS A 550 2.86 7.84 15.23
CA HIS A 550 2.87 6.39 15.24
C HIS A 550 2.00 5.88 16.39
N VAL A 551 1.19 4.85 16.13
CA VAL A 551 0.37 4.20 17.16
C VAL A 551 0.64 2.71 17.18
N THR A 552 0.81 2.14 18.37
CA THR A 552 0.91 0.70 18.55
C THR A 552 -0.15 0.17 19.52
N VAL A 553 -0.60 -1.06 19.30
CA VAL A 553 -1.37 -1.85 20.26
C VAL A 553 -0.59 -3.11 20.56
N GLN A 554 -0.39 -3.42 21.83
CA GLN A 554 0.51 -4.46 22.30
C GLN A 554 -0.13 -5.32 23.38
N HIS A 555 0.25 -6.59 23.40
CA HIS A 555 0.09 -7.47 24.55
C HIS A 555 1.40 -7.42 25.36
N LYS A 556 1.39 -6.65 26.45
CA LYS A 556 2.60 -6.29 27.18
C LYS A 556 2.91 -7.33 28.26
N ILE A 557 3.90 -8.18 27.99
CA ILE A 557 4.38 -9.24 28.91
C ILE A 557 5.84 -9.06 29.36
N ALA A 558 6.54 -8.09 28.80
CA ALA A 558 7.92 -7.79 29.14
C ALA A 558 8.25 -6.33 28.81
N ASP A 559 9.14 -5.74 29.60
CA ASP A 559 9.70 -4.40 29.43
C ASP A 559 11.20 -4.46 29.05
N GLN A 560 11.76 -3.31 28.64
CA GLN A 560 13.17 -3.13 28.29
C GLN A 560 13.75 -4.19 27.31
N ARG A 561 13.01 -4.50 26.24
CA ARG A 561 13.45 -5.48 25.24
C ARG A 561 14.61 -4.93 24.41
N ASN A 562 15.81 -5.48 24.58
CA ASN A 562 16.94 -5.27 23.69
C ASN A 562 17.05 -6.46 22.73
N ARG A 563 16.62 -6.26 21.48
CA ARG A 563 16.65 -7.33 20.46
C ARG A 563 18.07 -7.74 20.07
N GLU A 564 19.01 -6.81 20.02
CA GLU A 564 20.40 -7.10 19.65
C GLU A 564 21.10 -7.97 20.70
N LYS A 565 20.81 -7.71 21.98
CA LYS A 565 21.34 -8.48 23.11
C LYS A 565 20.44 -9.63 23.56
N GLN A 566 19.28 -9.80 22.92
CA GLN A 566 18.22 -10.73 23.32
C GLN A 566 17.82 -10.64 24.80
N THR A 567 17.94 -9.46 25.43
CA THR A 567 17.55 -9.26 26.83
C THR A 567 16.14 -8.66 26.92
N LYS A 568 15.40 -9.04 27.96
CA LYS A 568 14.09 -8.47 28.32
C LYS A 568 13.82 -8.65 29.80
N ILE A 569 13.08 -7.72 30.41
CA ILE A 569 12.55 -7.88 31.76
C ILE A 569 11.15 -8.47 31.63
N VAL A 570 10.99 -9.76 31.96
CA VAL A 570 9.67 -10.41 31.93
C VAL A 570 8.82 -9.86 33.06
N LEU A 571 7.59 -9.44 32.75
CA LEU A 571 6.68 -8.88 33.73
C LEU A 571 6.03 -10.00 34.56
N PRO A 572 5.90 -9.81 35.88
CA PRO A 572 5.08 -10.68 36.70
C PRO A 572 3.62 -10.60 36.25
N ASP A 573 2.84 -11.66 36.49
CA ASP A 573 1.50 -11.80 35.91
C ASP A 573 0.56 -10.62 36.23
N ARG A 574 0.68 -10.03 37.42
CA ARG A 574 -0.07 -8.83 37.85
C ARG A 574 0.24 -7.55 37.06
N GLU A 575 1.44 -7.46 36.47
CA GLU A 575 1.91 -6.29 35.70
C GLU A 575 1.74 -6.49 34.19
N ARG A 576 1.40 -7.71 33.75
CA ARG A 576 1.04 -7.98 32.36
C ARG A 576 -0.26 -7.28 32.01
N ARG A 577 -0.28 -6.61 30.86
CA ARG A 577 -1.35 -5.67 30.49
C ARG A 577 -1.59 -5.63 28.99
N ALA A 578 -2.75 -5.13 28.59
CA ALA A 578 -2.97 -4.69 27.22
C ALA A 578 -2.59 -3.21 27.14
N ARG A 579 -1.91 -2.80 26.06
CA ARG A 579 -1.40 -1.44 25.93
C ARG A 579 -1.71 -0.84 24.57
N VAL A 580 -1.98 0.46 24.55
CA VAL A 580 -1.97 1.29 23.34
C VAL A 580 -1.02 2.47 23.54
N GLU A 581 -0.13 2.71 22.58
CA GLU A 581 0.89 3.76 22.64
C GLU A 581 0.73 4.73 21.49
N VAL A 582 0.83 6.03 21.75
CA VAL A 582 0.89 7.10 20.76
C VAL A 582 2.25 7.77 20.84
N THR A 583 3.09 7.58 19.82
CA THR A 583 4.34 8.31 19.64
C THR A 583 4.08 9.52 18.75
N LEU A 584 4.42 10.71 19.23
CA LEU A 584 4.48 11.94 18.46
C LEU A 584 5.93 12.42 18.39
N SER A 585 6.38 12.88 17.21
CA SER A 585 7.76 13.31 17.03
C SER A 585 7.93 14.43 16.02
N GLY A 586 9.06 15.14 16.14
CA GLY A 586 9.38 16.34 15.38
C GLY A 586 8.90 17.60 16.11
N HIS A 587 9.82 18.55 16.29
CA HIS A 587 9.58 19.80 16.98
C HIS A 587 8.31 20.53 16.48
N ASP A 588 8.21 20.78 15.17
CA ASP A 588 7.04 21.47 14.57
C ASP A 588 5.71 20.77 14.86
N THR A 589 5.71 19.43 14.92
CA THR A 589 4.51 18.63 15.19
C THR A 589 4.03 18.78 16.63
N LEU A 590 4.97 18.89 17.57
CA LEU A 590 4.70 19.05 18.99
C LEU A 590 4.37 20.50 19.34
N ALA A 591 5.10 21.47 18.77
CA ALA A 591 4.81 22.90 18.90
C ALA A 591 3.40 23.24 18.40
N ALA A 592 2.96 22.67 17.26
CA ALA A 592 1.59 22.81 16.76
C ALA A 592 0.50 22.20 17.67
N ARG A 593 0.90 21.54 18.77
CA ARG A 593 0.02 20.95 19.79
C ARG A 593 0.31 21.51 21.18
N ASP A 594 0.91 22.70 21.25
CA ASP A 594 1.24 23.42 22.48
C ASP A 594 2.26 22.67 23.36
N LEU A 595 3.22 22.00 22.72
CA LEU A 595 4.31 21.28 23.40
C LEU A 595 5.65 21.61 22.74
N GLU A 596 6.12 22.84 22.92
CA GLU A 596 7.34 23.36 22.30
C GLU A 596 8.55 23.16 23.21
N THR A 597 8.40 23.52 24.48
CA THR A 597 9.43 23.44 25.51
C THR A 597 9.11 22.38 26.57
N ILE A 598 10.10 22.04 27.40
CA ILE A 598 9.90 21.07 28.48
C ILE A 598 8.85 21.51 29.51
N ASP A 599 8.75 22.82 29.76
CA ASP A 599 7.81 23.41 30.74
C ASP A 599 6.35 23.28 30.30
N ASP A 600 6.10 23.10 29.00
CA ASP A 600 4.76 22.92 28.46
C ASP A 600 4.13 21.59 28.93
N LEU A 601 4.93 20.61 29.38
CA LEU A 601 4.41 19.39 30.01
C LEU A 601 3.56 19.70 31.25
N GLY A 602 3.86 20.80 31.95
CA GLY A 602 3.09 21.28 33.11
C GLY A 602 1.71 21.82 32.78
N LYS A 603 1.45 22.13 31.50
CA LYS A 603 0.28 22.88 31.01
C LYS A 603 -0.53 22.11 29.97
N VAL A 604 0.11 21.20 29.23
CA VAL A 604 -0.49 20.47 28.12
C VAL A 604 -1.60 19.54 28.60
N SER A 605 -2.68 19.42 27.82
CA SER A 605 -3.66 18.35 27.99
C SER A 605 -3.22 17.13 27.18
N PHE A 606 -2.81 16.05 27.85
CA PHE A 606 -2.46 14.79 27.17
C PHE A 606 -3.64 14.21 26.38
N ARG A 607 -4.87 14.46 26.84
CA ARG A 607 -6.09 14.13 26.12
C ARG A 607 -6.21 14.91 24.81
N ARG A 608 -5.95 16.22 24.81
CA ARG A 608 -5.94 17.05 23.58
C ARG A 608 -4.81 16.63 22.64
N LEU A 609 -3.62 16.43 23.19
CA LEU A 609 -2.40 16.04 22.47
C LEU A 609 -2.61 14.74 21.66
N THR A 610 -3.23 13.73 22.28
CA THR A 610 -3.41 12.39 21.70
C THR A 610 -4.75 12.17 20.99
N ARG A 611 -5.74 13.06 21.16
CA ARG A 611 -7.12 12.92 20.64
C ARG A 611 -7.24 12.40 19.19
N PRO A 612 -6.49 12.90 18.20
CA PRO A 612 -6.65 12.41 16.82
C PRO A 612 -6.06 11.00 16.61
N PHE A 613 -5.14 10.56 17.48
CA PHE A 613 -4.43 9.29 17.39
C PHE A 613 -5.01 8.19 18.30
N LEU A 614 -5.77 8.58 19.33
CA LEU A 614 -6.31 7.67 20.32
C LEU A 614 -7.83 7.78 20.38
N SER A 615 -8.49 7.12 19.44
CA SER A 615 -9.94 7.03 19.43
C SER A 615 -10.42 5.61 19.18
N PHE A 616 -11.51 5.23 19.85
CA PHE A 616 -12.12 3.91 19.72
C PHE A 616 -13.50 4.03 19.09
N LYS A 617 -13.77 3.17 18.12
CA LYS A 617 -14.98 3.22 17.30
C LYS A 617 -15.70 1.89 17.30
N LEU A 618 -17.02 1.93 17.13
CA LEU A 618 -17.86 0.80 16.81
C LEU A 618 -18.13 0.78 15.31
N ALA A 619 -18.26 -0.42 14.76
CA ALA A 619 -18.71 -0.63 13.39
C ALA A 619 -20.20 -0.32 13.27
N SER A 620 -20.59 0.46 12.26
CA SER A 620 -21.97 0.77 11.92
C SER A 620 -22.27 0.39 10.48
N VAL A 621 -23.19 -0.54 10.30
CA VAL A 621 -23.45 -1.21 9.02
C VAL A 621 -24.90 -1.06 8.61
N ASP A 622 -25.14 -0.99 7.30
CA ASP A 622 -26.50 -1.03 6.77
C ASP A 622 -27.15 -2.38 7.13
N PRO A 623 -28.47 -2.43 7.39
CA PRO A 623 -29.17 -3.62 7.90
C PRO A 623 -29.44 -4.65 6.80
N LEU A 624 -28.41 -4.98 6.01
CA LEU A 624 -28.45 -5.94 4.91
C LEU A 624 -27.52 -7.10 5.25
N GLN A 625 -27.98 -8.35 5.09
CA GLN A 625 -27.24 -9.52 5.57
C GLN A 625 -25.81 -9.58 5.02
N TYR A 626 -25.63 -9.41 3.71
CA TYR A 626 -24.29 -9.43 3.09
C TYR A 626 -23.35 -8.31 3.58
N ARG A 627 -23.88 -7.20 4.13
CA ARG A 627 -23.09 -6.13 4.75
C ARG A 627 -22.69 -6.51 6.16
N LEU A 628 -23.60 -7.16 6.89
CA LEU A 628 -23.32 -7.72 8.22
C LEU A 628 -22.24 -8.81 8.13
N ASP A 629 -22.38 -9.78 7.23
CA ASP A 629 -21.40 -10.86 7.02
C ASP A 629 -20.01 -10.31 6.70
N ASP A 630 -19.94 -9.33 5.77
CA ASP A 630 -18.69 -8.67 5.41
C ASP A 630 -18.07 -7.92 6.60
N ALA A 631 -18.89 -7.28 7.41
CA ALA A 631 -18.43 -6.56 8.60
C ALA A 631 -17.94 -7.51 9.69
N GLN A 632 -18.62 -8.64 9.94
CA GLN A 632 -18.15 -9.69 10.83
C GLN A 632 -16.77 -10.23 10.37
N ALA A 633 -16.62 -10.50 9.06
CA ALA A 633 -15.34 -10.93 8.49
C ALA A 633 -14.24 -9.86 8.61
N GLN A 634 -14.58 -8.58 8.47
CA GLN A 634 -13.62 -7.49 8.70
C GLN A 634 -13.26 -7.37 10.18
N MET A 635 -14.22 -7.47 11.09
CA MET A 635 -13.96 -7.41 12.53
C MET A 635 -13.01 -8.55 12.95
N HIS A 636 -13.12 -9.73 12.34
CA HIS A 636 -12.21 -10.84 12.59
C HIS A 636 -10.74 -10.52 12.23
N THR A 637 -10.52 -9.96 11.05
CA THR A 637 -9.19 -9.92 10.39
C THR A 637 -8.55 -8.54 10.30
N ARG A 638 -9.33 -7.46 10.42
CA ARG A 638 -8.87 -6.08 10.17
C ARG A 638 -9.49 -5.02 11.09
N GLY A 639 -10.48 -5.39 11.91
CA GLY A 639 -11.21 -4.47 12.77
C GLY A 639 -11.94 -3.36 12.01
N VAL A 640 -12.23 -2.28 12.74
CA VAL A 640 -12.88 -1.07 12.23
C VAL A 640 -12.04 -0.36 11.16
N HIS A 641 -10.72 -0.53 11.18
CA HIS A 641 -9.84 0.03 10.15
C HIS A 641 -10.12 -0.58 8.78
N GLY A 642 -10.21 -1.91 8.68
CA GLY A 642 -10.53 -2.57 7.42
C GLY A 642 -11.96 -2.29 6.95
N LEU A 643 -12.90 -2.21 7.89
CA LEU A 643 -14.29 -1.91 7.58
C LEU A 643 -14.46 -0.50 6.99
N GLU A 644 -13.87 0.51 7.60
CA GLU A 644 -13.92 1.90 7.15
C GLU A 644 -13.35 2.07 5.74
N LEU A 645 -12.18 1.49 5.48
CA LEU A 645 -11.55 1.53 4.16
C LEU A 645 -12.40 0.85 3.09
N ARG A 646 -13.05 -0.28 3.43
CA ARG A 646 -13.99 -0.95 2.52
C ARG A 646 -15.24 -0.12 2.26
N HIS A 647 -15.81 0.53 3.27
CA HIS A 647 -16.95 1.43 3.07
C HIS A 647 -16.59 2.58 2.13
N ARG A 648 -15.45 3.24 2.34
CA ARG A 648 -14.99 4.31 1.45
C ARG A 648 -14.72 3.79 0.05
N ALA A 649 -14.02 2.66 -0.11
CA ALA A 649 -13.76 2.07 -1.42
C ALA A 649 -15.05 1.72 -2.18
N ARG A 650 -16.08 1.19 -1.50
CA ARG A 650 -17.41 0.94 -2.11
C ARG A 650 -18.09 2.23 -2.53
N ALA A 651 -18.08 3.26 -1.69
CA ALA A 651 -18.65 4.57 -2.02
C ALA A 651 -17.97 5.21 -3.25
N PHE A 652 -16.68 4.92 -3.49
CA PHE A 652 -16.00 5.31 -4.72
C PHE A 652 -16.50 4.53 -5.95
N GLU A 653 -16.65 3.21 -5.85
CA GLU A 653 -17.16 2.38 -6.95
C GLU A 653 -18.62 2.70 -7.30
N GLU A 654 -19.47 2.90 -6.28
CA GLU A 654 -20.88 3.27 -6.46
C GLU A 654 -21.01 4.62 -7.19
N ARG A 655 -20.19 5.62 -6.82
CA ARG A 655 -20.14 6.90 -7.55
C ARG A 655 -19.64 6.74 -8.98
N ALA A 656 -18.62 5.91 -9.22
CA ALA A 656 -18.13 5.66 -10.57
C ALA A 656 -19.22 5.06 -11.47
N VAL A 657 -20.06 4.16 -10.92
CA VAL A 657 -21.23 3.59 -11.63
C VAL A 657 -22.34 4.64 -11.84
N GLN A 658 -22.63 5.49 -10.86
CA GLN A 658 -23.60 6.58 -11.01
C GLN A 658 -23.18 7.55 -12.13
N HIS A 659 -21.91 7.96 -12.15
CA HIS A 659 -21.37 8.80 -13.22
C HIS A 659 -21.44 8.12 -14.59
N ALA A 660 -21.13 6.82 -14.67
CA ALA A 660 -21.22 6.07 -15.91
C ALA A 660 -22.67 5.91 -16.42
N SER A 661 -23.66 5.94 -15.52
CA SER A 661 -25.09 5.83 -15.85
C SER A 661 -25.79 7.17 -16.05
N ALA A 662 -25.04 8.29 -16.10
CA ALA A 662 -25.57 9.66 -16.22
C ALA A 662 -26.62 10.03 -15.15
N ARG A 663 -26.63 9.31 -14.02
CA ARG A 663 -27.48 9.66 -12.87
C ARG A 663 -26.86 10.81 -12.10
N GLN A 664 -27.71 11.64 -11.50
CA GLN A 664 -27.24 12.72 -10.62
C GLN A 664 -26.37 12.12 -9.51
N SER A 665 -25.08 12.49 -9.51
CA SER A 665 -24.11 11.93 -8.57
C SER A 665 -24.37 12.48 -7.18
N THR A 666 -24.42 11.59 -6.19
CA THR A 666 -24.38 12.02 -4.79
C THR A 666 -23.06 12.74 -4.51
N PRO A 667 -23.03 13.80 -3.67
CA PRO A 667 -21.79 14.50 -3.34
C PRO A 667 -20.70 13.54 -2.85
N PRO A 668 -19.41 13.85 -3.10
CA PRO A 668 -18.31 13.01 -2.68
C PRO A 668 -18.26 12.91 -1.16
N ASN A 669 -18.75 11.79 -0.61
CA ASN A 669 -18.57 11.47 0.81
C ASN A 669 -17.27 10.68 0.99
N ASP A 670 -16.13 11.36 0.85
CA ASP A 670 -14.80 10.80 1.16
C ASP A 670 -14.39 11.08 2.61
N ARG A 671 -15.37 11.14 3.51
CA ARG A 671 -15.13 11.43 4.91
C ARG A 671 -14.49 10.23 5.58
N GLU A 672 -13.34 10.45 6.22
CA GLU A 672 -12.72 9.45 7.07
C GLU A 672 -13.64 9.08 8.25
N GLY A 673 -13.69 7.80 8.58
CA GLY A 673 -14.59 7.28 9.62
C GLY A 673 -15.98 6.90 9.10
N LEU A 674 -16.15 6.74 7.78
CA LEU A 674 -17.39 6.27 7.18
C LEU A 674 -17.77 4.88 7.71
N GLY A 675 -19.01 4.74 8.17
CA GLY A 675 -19.49 3.49 8.77
C GLY A 675 -18.99 3.25 10.20
N LEU A 676 -18.48 4.28 10.88
CA LEU A 676 -18.01 4.17 12.27
C LEU A 676 -18.78 5.11 13.20
N THR A 677 -19.04 4.64 14.42
CA THR A 677 -19.58 5.46 15.52
C THR A 677 -18.59 5.49 16.69
N ALA A 678 -18.61 6.54 17.51
CA ALA A 678 -17.73 6.60 18.68
C ALA A 678 -18.15 5.54 19.69
N TRP A 679 -17.19 4.81 20.29
CA TRP A 679 -17.45 3.92 21.42
C TRP A 679 -17.37 4.72 22.72
N PRO A 680 -18.49 5.16 23.33
CA PRO A 680 -18.44 6.15 24.40
C PRO A 680 -17.77 5.61 25.66
N GLU A 681 -18.04 4.36 26.02
CA GLU A 681 -17.48 3.72 27.21
C GLU A 681 -15.94 3.67 27.18
N MET A 682 -15.36 3.08 26.12
CA MET A 682 -13.90 2.97 25.97
C MET A 682 -13.24 4.35 25.93
N ASN A 683 -13.81 5.29 25.15
CA ASN A 683 -13.25 6.65 25.05
C ASN A 683 -13.37 7.44 26.37
N ASP A 684 -14.39 7.20 27.20
CA ASP A 684 -14.52 7.84 28.51
C ASP A 684 -13.47 7.32 29.49
N VAL A 685 -13.26 6.00 29.56
CA VAL A 685 -12.27 5.38 30.45
C VAL A 685 -10.85 5.83 30.08
N VAL A 686 -10.52 5.81 28.79
CA VAL A 686 -9.23 6.32 28.28
C VAL A 686 -9.09 7.83 28.53
N GLY A 687 -10.15 8.60 28.31
CA GLY A 687 -10.17 10.03 28.57
C GLY A 687 -9.84 10.36 30.03
N LYS A 688 -10.46 9.65 30.98
CA LYS A 688 -10.19 9.80 32.41
C LYS A 688 -8.74 9.46 32.77
N ALA A 689 -8.18 8.39 32.21
CA ALA A 689 -6.78 8.03 32.43
C ALA A 689 -5.81 9.11 31.94
N LEU A 690 -6.09 9.75 30.80
CA LEU A 690 -5.30 10.86 30.26
C LEU A 690 -5.48 12.16 31.05
N ASP A 691 -6.69 12.41 31.57
CA ASP A 691 -6.96 13.55 32.43
C ASP A 691 -6.23 13.39 33.79
N GLU A 692 -6.09 12.15 34.30
CA GLU A 692 -5.25 11.83 35.46
C GLU A 692 -3.76 12.05 35.19
N LEU A 693 -3.26 11.62 34.02
CA LEU A 693 -1.89 11.91 33.60
C LEU A 693 -1.64 13.42 33.55
N THR A 694 -2.57 14.18 32.97
CA THR A 694 -2.51 15.64 32.94
C THR A 694 -2.44 16.23 34.36
N ARG A 695 -3.17 15.66 35.32
CA ARG A 695 -3.12 16.12 36.72
C ARG A 695 -1.77 15.85 37.37
N ARG A 696 -1.17 14.68 37.14
CA ARG A 696 0.15 14.33 37.70
C ARG A 696 1.27 15.22 37.18
N TRP A 697 1.19 15.65 35.93
CA TRP A 697 2.16 16.57 35.34
C TRP A 697 1.85 18.04 35.61
N ARG A 698 0.66 18.38 36.11
CA ARG A 698 0.25 19.77 36.32
C ARG A 698 1.23 20.49 37.25
N GLY A 699 1.70 21.65 36.82
CA GLY A 699 2.63 22.47 37.60
C GLY A 699 4.08 22.01 37.51
N PHE A 700 4.38 20.96 36.74
CA PHE A 700 5.75 20.66 36.35
C PHE A 700 6.38 21.89 35.68
N SER A 701 7.59 22.22 36.14
CA SER A 701 8.45 23.26 35.60
C SER A 701 9.86 22.68 35.55
N GLY A 702 10.49 22.74 34.39
CA GLY A 702 11.88 22.34 34.19
C GLY A 702 12.89 23.40 34.66
N CYS A 703 12.43 24.60 35.05
CA CYS A 703 13.24 25.66 35.64
C CYS A 703 13.60 25.36 37.10
#